data_AF-A0A2N7QDJ3-F1
#
_entry.id   AF-A0A2N7QDJ3-F1
#
_cell.length_a   1.000
_cell.length_b   1.000
_cell.length_c   1.000
_cell.angle_alpha   90.00
_cell.angle_beta   90.00
_cell.angle_gamma   90.00
#
_symmetry.space_group_name_H-M   'P 1'
#
loop_
_entity.id
_entity.type
_entity.pdbx_description
1 polymer ?
#
loop_
_entity_poly.entity_id
_entity_poly.type
_entity_poly.pdbx_seq_one_letter_code
_entity_poly.pdbx_strand_id
1 'polypeptide(L)'
;MREKNIKLITVKFLLIFFFFLEILFLSRPLFSNDLPERYRKWLEEEVVYIITPKEREVFLKLQTDRERDIFMEAFWKQRDPTPGTPRNEFREEHYRRLNYANQFLGRGTGKPGWKTDQGRVYIILGPPNNIEKYEELNGVYPTQVWFYYGDTRYGLPTGFNVIFYKKGGSGEYVLYSPSDDGPQALVADYMYNAKDARDAYQMLYQLSPNLAEESLSLIPNERMEPGVINLASNRLLATIFSLPQRQVEDKYAEAWFRYKDLIEVDYSTNYINADYEVWTVKDKEGNYLVHYSVEPAKVSAEEEAQGYTVRFDLNGRISDEQGRTIYQFEKTLPLTLNHNQLEEIRQRAVSFQDVFPLVPGNYTFDLLVKNPLSKEFSAYSGKVKLPAEVNGPSLGPILLAYGTQDSINEPGLVPFQAGQYQVFSRAHKSFTTSDTAVACLQVLGIDGPKKANSVLRFILLREDKPALTREINLGEHQSETLVVEKFPLNSFSPGYYTLKAELLVEGQLKSRQRAEMEITALPAIAAPIIVSRGQLSPEEELFITGVQLLNQGQNNEAARRLGENFSRNPGLKQALGYGEALFRLGKYSQVVELLKPYEQPEAPAELLSLLARSYHSLNQFLSASAYYEQYLERFGANIDMLNYLGSCYYLLGNKEKALLVWQKSLSLNPDQPKLKNLVNSIKNKETAAKK
;
A
#
# COMPACT_ATOMS: atom_id res chain seq x y z
N MET A 1 11.01 50.14 -20.53
CA MET A 1 11.32 48.82 -21.13
C MET A 1 11.89 47.92 -20.05
N ARG A 2 11.03 47.22 -19.31
CA ARG A 2 11.38 46.16 -18.37
C ARG A 2 10.17 45.23 -18.22
N GLU A 3 10.49 43.94 -18.09
CA GLU A 3 9.64 42.84 -17.64
C GLU A 3 8.56 42.31 -18.58
N LYS A 4 8.97 41.30 -19.36
CA LYS A 4 8.10 40.23 -19.87
C LYS A 4 8.57 38.90 -19.25
N ASN A 5 7.59 38.08 -18.90
CA ASN A 5 7.64 36.62 -18.71
C ASN A 5 8.14 36.08 -17.37
N ILE A 6 7.24 36.02 -16.36
CA ILE A 6 7.22 34.96 -15.34
C ILE A 6 5.77 34.61 -14.96
N LYS A 7 5.47 33.29 -15.02
CA LYS A 7 4.40 32.50 -14.35
C LYS A 7 2.98 32.47 -14.93
N LEU A 8 2.84 31.53 -15.87
CA LEU A 8 1.64 30.75 -16.13
C LEU A 8 1.63 29.51 -15.20
N ILE A 9 1.23 29.65 -13.93
CA ILE A 9 0.92 28.51 -13.05
C ILE A 9 -0.24 28.91 -12.14
N THR A 10 -1.46 28.73 -12.60
CA THR A 10 -2.63 28.79 -11.73
C THR A 10 -3.79 27.99 -12.32
N VAL A 11 -4.37 27.15 -11.47
CA VAL A 11 -5.67 26.45 -11.63
C VAL A 11 -5.70 25.24 -12.58
N LYS A 12 -5.13 24.12 -12.10
CA LYS A 12 -5.71 22.78 -12.31
C LYS A 12 -6.09 22.21 -10.95
N PHE A 13 -7.20 22.71 -10.39
CA PHE A 13 -7.84 22.13 -9.21
C PHE A 13 -9.21 21.63 -9.67
N LEU A 14 -9.55 20.40 -9.30
CA LEU A 14 -10.83 19.72 -9.59
C LEU A 14 -11.12 19.42 -11.08
N LEU A 15 -10.52 18.36 -11.60
CA LEU A 15 -11.09 17.62 -12.73
C LEU A 15 -10.83 16.12 -12.56
N ILE A 16 -11.34 15.55 -11.45
CA ILE A 16 -11.55 14.11 -11.32
C ILE A 16 -12.87 13.90 -10.58
N PHE A 17 -13.97 14.14 -11.29
CA PHE A 17 -15.27 13.56 -10.96
C PHE A 17 -15.82 13.01 -12.28
N PHE A 18 -16.20 11.73 -12.26
CA PHE A 18 -16.59 10.86 -13.38
C PHE A 18 -15.46 10.19 -14.19
N PHE A 19 -15.05 9.01 -13.74
CA PHE A 19 -15.16 7.77 -14.52
C PHE A 19 -14.87 6.57 -13.60
N PHE A 20 -15.90 6.00 -12.99
CA PHE A 20 -15.90 4.60 -12.54
C PHE A 20 -17.34 4.11 -12.69
N LEU A 21 -17.76 3.93 -13.95
CA LEU A 21 -18.74 2.91 -14.24
C LEU A 21 -17.93 1.62 -14.28
N GLU A 22 -17.98 0.84 -13.19
CA GLU A 22 -17.45 -0.51 -13.21
C GLU A 22 -18.13 -1.27 -14.33
N ILE A 23 -17.39 -1.50 -15.41
CA ILE A 23 -17.68 -2.63 -16.26
C ILE A 23 -17.37 -3.83 -15.40
N LEU A 24 -18.41 -4.56 -14.99
CA LEU A 24 -18.33 -5.97 -14.63
C LEU A 24 -17.87 -6.74 -15.89
N PHE A 25 -16.62 -6.54 -16.29
CA PHE A 25 -15.88 -7.62 -16.90
C PHE A 25 -15.61 -8.54 -15.72
N LEU A 26 -16.26 -9.71 -15.73
CA LEU A 26 -15.62 -10.87 -15.13
C LEU A 26 -14.24 -10.96 -15.77
N SER A 27 -13.25 -10.37 -15.11
CA SER A 27 -11.84 -10.59 -15.37
C SER A 27 -11.66 -12.07 -15.09
N ARG A 28 -11.78 -12.87 -16.16
CA ARG A 28 -11.27 -14.23 -16.12
C ARG A 28 -9.83 -14.11 -15.62
N PRO A 29 -9.41 -14.90 -14.63
CA PRO A 29 -8.01 -14.92 -14.25
C PRO A 29 -7.24 -15.23 -15.54
N LEU A 30 -6.45 -14.26 -16.00
CA LEU A 30 -5.53 -14.48 -17.11
C LEU A 30 -4.58 -15.57 -16.66
N PHE A 31 -4.63 -16.71 -17.36
CA PHE A 31 -3.65 -17.75 -17.14
C PHE A 31 -2.38 -17.35 -17.89
N SER A 32 -1.23 -17.84 -17.46
CA SER A 32 0.04 -17.53 -18.13
C SER A 32 0.07 -17.89 -19.62
N ASN A 33 -0.76 -18.87 -20.02
CA ASN A 33 -0.96 -19.27 -21.42
C ASN A 33 -1.63 -18.21 -22.31
N ASP A 34 -2.28 -17.21 -21.72
CA ASP A 34 -2.94 -16.12 -22.46
C ASP A 34 -1.96 -14.97 -22.77
N LEU A 35 -0.73 -15.02 -22.26
CA LEU A 35 0.28 -13.99 -22.47
C LEU A 35 1.00 -14.17 -23.83
N PRO A 36 1.38 -13.06 -24.50
CA PRO A 36 2.30 -13.12 -25.63
C PRO A 36 3.61 -13.83 -25.25
N GLU A 37 4.19 -14.56 -26.20
CA GLU A 37 5.32 -15.47 -25.98
C GLU A 37 6.50 -14.85 -25.21
N ARG A 38 6.84 -13.59 -25.53
CA ARG A 38 7.90 -12.84 -24.85
C ARG A 38 7.65 -12.72 -23.34
N TYR A 39 6.44 -12.34 -22.94
CA TYR A 39 6.08 -12.13 -21.53
C TYR A 39 5.88 -13.45 -20.80
N ARG A 40 5.34 -14.46 -21.49
CA ARG A 40 5.21 -15.81 -20.95
C ARG A 40 6.58 -16.41 -20.66
N LYS A 41 7.51 -16.33 -21.61
CA LYS A 41 8.89 -16.81 -21.44
C LYS A 41 9.59 -16.08 -20.28
N TRP A 42 9.48 -14.76 -20.23
CA TRP A 42 10.05 -13.98 -19.12
C TRP A 42 9.53 -14.48 -17.77
N LEU A 43 8.20 -14.61 -17.62
CA LEU A 43 7.53 -14.98 -16.37
C LEU A 43 7.75 -16.44 -15.94
N GLU A 44 7.73 -17.37 -16.90
CA GLU A 44 7.72 -18.82 -16.63
C GLU A 44 9.10 -19.47 -16.72
N GLU A 45 10.06 -18.82 -17.40
CA GLU A 45 11.39 -19.38 -17.61
C GLU A 45 12.47 -18.48 -17.03
N GLU A 46 12.49 -17.20 -17.41
CA GLU A 46 13.62 -16.33 -17.11
C GLU A 46 13.67 -15.93 -15.63
N VAL A 47 12.54 -15.54 -15.04
CA VAL A 47 12.49 -15.05 -13.65
C VAL A 47 11.79 -15.99 -12.66
N VAL A 48 11.42 -17.20 -13.09
CA VAL A 48 10.57 -18.14 -12.33
C VAL A 48 11.04 -18.43 -10.89
N TYR A 49 12.35 -18.40 -10.64
CA TYR A 49 12.92 -18.66 -9.30
C TYR A 49 13.14 -17.41 -8.46
N ILE A 50 13.07 -16.23 -9.06
CA ILE A 50 13.36 -14.95 -8.40
C ILE A 50 12.14 -14.02 -8.28
N ILE A 51 11.08 -14.29 -9.05
CA ILE A 51 9.81 -13.58 -8.95
C ILE A 51 9.02 -14.04 -7.73
N THR A 52 8.43 -13.09 -7.02
CA THR A 52 7.62 -13.39 -5.84
C THR A 52 6.19 -13.76 -6.24
N PRO A 53 5.45 -14.47 -5.37
CA PRO A 53 4.05 -14.80 -5.65
C PRO A 53 3.21 -13.55 -5.93
N LYS A 54 3.48 -12.45 -5.22
CA LYS A 54 2.76 -11.19 -5.39
C LYS A 54 3.10 -10.50 -6.70
N GLU A 55 4.38 -10.42 -7.06
CA GLU A 55 4.81 -9.88 -8.36
C GLU A 55 4.18 -10.65 -9.53
N ARG A 56 4.15 -11.99 -9.45
CA ARG A 56 3.49 -12.85 -10.44
C ARG A 56 1.99 -12.56 -10.55
N GLU A 57 1.30 -12.44 -9.42
CA GLU A 57 -0.13 -12.09 -9.37
C GLU A 57 -0.40 -10.75 -10.05
N VAL A 58 0.41 -9.73 -9.73
CA VAL A 58 0.30 -8.39 -10.32
C VAL A 58 0.54 -8.43 -11.83
N PHE A 59 1.62 -9.10 -12.27
CA PHE A 59 1.99 -9.18 -13.69
C PHE A 59 0.88 -9.81 -14.55
N LEU A 60 0.22 -10.85 -14.05
CA LEU A 60 -0.88 -11.52 -14.74
C LEU A 60 -2.15 -10.64 -14.86
N LYS A 61 -2.32 -9.64 -13.98
CA LYS A 61 -3.47 -8.71 -14.05
C LYS A 61 -3.27 -7.57 -15.04
N LEU A 62 -2.07 -7.39 -15.59
CA LEU A 62 -1.77 -6.33 -16.55
C LEU A 62 -2.44 -6.58 -17.88
N GLN A 63 -3.01 -5.52 -18.45
CA GLN A 63 -3.86 -5.60 -19.63
C GLN A 63 -3.05 -5.33 -20.90
N THR A 64 -2.07 -4.42 -20.83
CA THR A 64 -1.31 -3.97 -22.00
C THR A 64 0.15 -4.40 -21.97
N ASP A 65 0.75 -4.56 -23.15
CA ASP A 65 2.17 -4.85 -23.32
C ASP A 65 3.06 -3.75 -22.74
N ARG A 66 2.64 -2.49 -22.86
CA ARG A 66 3.33 -1.35 -22.25
C ARG A 66 3.40 -1.46 -20.73
N GLU A 67 2.29 -1.81 -20.07
CA GLU A 67 2.28 -2.04 -18.62
C GLU A 67 3.26 -3.16 -18.23
N ARG A 68 3.27 -4.26 -19.01
CA ARG A 68 4.18 -5.40 -18.75
C ARG A 68 5.65 -5.00 -18.90
N ASP A 69 5.99 -4.24 -19.95
CA ASP A 69 7.36 -3.76 -20.16
C ASP A 69 7.84 -2.85 -19.02
N ILE A 70 6.99 -1.93 -18.56
CA ILE A 70 7.28 -1.06 -17.40
C ILE A 70 7.45 -1.89 -16.12
N PHE A 71 6.58 -2.89 -15.89
CA PHE A 71 6.71 -3.77 -14.73
C PHE A 71 8.02 -4.55 -14.77
N MET A 72 8.41 -5.09 -15.93
CA MET A 72 9.68 -5.79 -16.09
C MET A 72 10.88 -4.88 -15.77
N GLU A 73 10.82 -3.61 -16.14
CA GLU A 73 11.85 -2.63 -15.79
C GLU A 73 11.91 -2.37 -14.28
N ALA A 74 10.76 -2.12 -13.64
CA ALA A 74 10.65 -1.95 -12.19
C ALA A 74 11.16 -3.19 -11.43
N PHE A 75 10.82 -4.40 -11.91
CA PHE A 75 11.24 -5.67 -11.34
C PHE A 75 12.76 -5.79 -11.21
N TRP A 76 13.48 -5.42 -12.27
CA TRP A 76 14.95 -5.46 -12.25
C TRP A 76 15.52 -4.35 -11.39
N LYS A 77 14.96 -3.14 -11.49
CA LYS A 77 15.41 -1.99 -10.72
C LYS A 77 15.31 -2.19 -9.21
N GLN A 78 14.27 -2.85 -8.73
CA GLN A 78 14.14 -3.20 -7.31
C GLN A 78 15.23 -4.16 -6.81
N ARG A 79 15.87 -4.91 -7.73
CA ARG A 79 16.95 -5.85 -7.45
C ARG A 79 18.33 -5.29 -7.80
N ASP A 80 18.41 -4.00 -8.16
CA ASP A 80 19.65 -3.35 -8.53
C ASP A 80 20.50 -3.01 -7.30
N PRO A 81 21.70 -3.61 -7.13
CA PRO A 81 22.58 -3.26 -6.01
C PRO A 81 23.23 -1.88 -6.19
N THR A 82 23.34 -1.36 -7.42
CA THR A 82 23.92 -0.05 -7.70
C THR A 82 23.03 0.82 -8.61
N PRO A 83 21.87 1.29 -8.10
CA PRO A 83 20.89 2.04 -8.91
C PRO A 83 21.44 3.34 -9.54
N GLY A 84 22.60 3.82 -9.08
CA GLY A 84 23.28 5.00 -9.61
C GLY A 84 24.06 4.75 -10.92
N THR A 85 24.21 3.49 -11.36
CA THR A 85 24.82 3.18 -12.65
C THR A 85 23.76 2.81 -13.70
N PRO A 86 24.02 3.01 -15.01
CA PRO A 86 23.08 2.58 -16.05
C PRO A 86 22.95 1.06 -16.18
N ARG A 87 23.82 0.28 -15.53
CA ARG A 87 23.85 -1.18 -15.61
C ARG A 87 23.28 -1.75 -14.32
N ASN A 88 22.51 -2.82 -14.48
CA ASN A 88 21.98 -3.55 -13.35
C ASN A 88 22.78 -4.84 -13.20
N GLU A 89 23.75 -4.86 -12.28
CA GLU A 89 24.68 -5.98 -12.13
C GLU A 89 23.95 -7.27 -11.75
N PHE A 90 22.88 -7.17 -10.95
CA PHE A 90 22.07 -8.33 -10.56
C PHE A 90 21.39 -8.98 -11.78
N ARG A 91 20.79 -8.17 -12.65
CA ARG A 91 20.16 -8.64 -13.89
C ARG A 91 21.17 -9.33 -14.78
N GLU A 92 22.34 -8.73 -14.98
CA GLU A 92 23.41 -9.32 -15.81
C GLU A 92 23.89 -10.66 -15.24
N GLU A 93 24.15 -10.70 -13.93
CA GLU A 93 24.56 -11.91 -13.23
C GLU A 93 23.49 -13.01 -13.28
N HIS A 94 22.21 -12.64 -13.10
CA HIS A 94 21.08 -13.57 -13.21
C HIS A 94 21.02 -14.23 -14.59
N TYR A 95 21.07 -13.45 -15.67
CA TYR A 95 21.08 -14.01 -17.03
C TYR A 95 22.36 -14.81 -17.31
N ARG A 96 23.51 -14.43 -16.73
CA ARG A 96 24.74 -15.24 -16.81
C ARG A 96 24.54 -16.62 -16.17
N ARG A 97 23.90 -16.68 -14.99
CA ARG A 97 23.60 -17.94 -14.30
C ARG A 97 22.57 -18.78 -15.04
N LEU A 98 21.51 -18.17 -15.57
CA LEU A 98 20.48 -18.84 -16.37
C LEU A 98 21.10 -19.47 -17.63
N ASN A 99 21.94 -18.71 -18.34
CA ASN A 99 22.64 -19.20 -19.53
C ASN A 99 23.61 -20.34 -19.20
N TYR A 100 24.37 -20.21 -18.11
CA TYR A 100 25.25 -21.29 -17.64
C TYR A 100 24.46 -22.56 -17.33
N ALA A 101 23.36 -22.46 -16.58
CA ALA A 101 22.51 -23.59 -16.26
C ALA A 101 22.03 -24.29 -17.54
N ASN A 102 21.51 -23.54 -18.51
CA ASN A 102 21.04 -24.11 -19.79
C ASN A 102 22.16 -24.74 -20.63
N GLN A 103 23.36 -24.17 -20.62
CA GLN A 103 24.49 -24.67 -21.41
C GLN A 103 25.14 -25.92 -20.81
N PHE A 104 25.18 -26.04 -19.48
CA PHE A 104 25.98 -27.07 -18.79
C PHE A 104 25.16 -28.03 -17.93
N LEU A 105 24.10 -27.58 -17.27
CA LEU A 105 23.34 -28.36 -16.27
C LEU A 105 22.07 -29.03 -16.83
N GLY A 106 21.79 -28.85 -18.13
CA GLY A 106 20.72 -29.56 -18.86
C GLY A 106 21.23 -30.69 -19.77
N ARG A 107 22.55 -30.92 -19.82
CA ARG A 107 23.13 -31.93 -20.72
C ARG A 107 22.72 -33.33 -20.23
N GLY A 108 22.01 -34.07 -21.08
CA GLY A 108 21.62 -35.46 -20.81
C GLY A 108 20.36 -35.65 -19.95
N THR A 109 19.61 -34.60 -19.63
CA THR A 109 18.44 -34.67 -18.73
C THR A 109 17.08 -34.61 -19.44
N GLY A 110 17.06 -34.45 -20.77
CA GLY A 110 15.82 -34.33 -21.57
C GLY A 110 15.03 -33.04 -21.35
N LYS A 111 15.48 -32.16 -20.45
CA LYS A 111 14.87 -30.87 -20.11
C LYS A 111 15.93 -29.76 -20.10
N PRO A 112 15.57 -28.49 -20.36
CA PRO A 112 16.53 -27.39 -20.32
C PRO A 112 17.13 -27.26 -18.91
N GLY A 113 18.39 -26.81 -18.85
CA GLY A 113 19.15 -26.82 -17.60
C GLY A 113 18.56 -25.96 -16.50
N TRP A 114 17.84 -24.88 -16.82
CA TRP A 114 17.13 -24.11 -15.79
C TRP A 114 16.07 -24.93 -15.04
N LYS A 115 15.49 -25.98 -15.64
CA LYS A 115 14.50 -26.87 -15.01
C LYS A 115 15.12 -27.99 -14.17
N THR A 116 16.44 -28.14 -14.14
CA THR A 116 17.10 -29.18 -13.32
C THR A 116 17.33 -28.67 -11.91
N ASP A 117 17.44 -29.58 -10.93
CA ASP A 117 17.66 -29.18 -9.54
C ASP A 117 18.99 -28.44 -9.35
N GLN A 118 20.03 -28.92 -10.02
CA GLN A 118 21.32 -28.21 -10.08
C GLN A 118 21.18 -26.82 -10.70
N GLY A 119 20.43 -26.70 -11.81
CA GLY A 119 20.18 -25.41 -12.45
C GLY A 119 19.42 -24.43 -11.57
N ARG A 120 18.37 -24.91 -10.88
CA ARG A 120 17.60 -24.10 -9.92
C ARG A 120 18.49 -23.56 -8.80
N VAL A 121 19.28 -24.41 -8.16
CA VAL A 121 20.19 -24.01 -7.08
C VAL A 121 21.26 -23.06 -7.60
N TYR A 122 21.84 -23.32 -8.77
CA TYR A 122 22.84 -22.45 -9.39
C TYR A 122 22.29 -21.07 -9.76
N ILE A 123 21.04 -20.97 -10.22
CA ILE A 123 20.40 -19.68 -10.50
C ILE A 123 20.22 -18.89 -9.21
N ILE A 124 19.71 -19.52 -8.16
CA ILE A 124 19.40 -18.89 -6.87
C ILE A 124 20.68 -18.47 -6.14
N LEU A 125 21.60 -19.40 -5.88
CA LEU A 125 22.78 -19.16 -5.05
C LEU A 125 23.99 -18.66 -5.86
N GLY A 126 24.03 -18.96 -7.16
CA GLY A 126 25.21 -18.74 -7.99
C GLY A 126 26.18 -19.94 -7.95
N PRO A 127 27.42 -19.74 -8.46
CA PRO A 127 28.42 -20.79 -8.45
C PRO A 127 28.81 -21.19 -7.02
N PRO A 128 28.93 -22.49 -6.73
CA PRO A 128 29.42 -22.96 -5.43
C PRO A 128 30.88 -22.57 -5.21
N ASN A 129 31.26 -22.42 -3.96
CA ASN A 129 32.64 -22.15 -3.55
C ASN A 129 33.57 -23.33 -3.83
N ASN A 130 33.06 -24.55 -3.65
CA ASN A 130 33.74 -25.79 -3.97
C ASN A 130 32.73 -26.86 -4.44
N ILE A 131 33.18 -27.81 -5.26
CA ILE A 131 32.40 -28.98 -5.64
C ILE A 131 33.25 -30.23 -5.38
N GLU A 132 32.79 -31.07 -4.46
CA GLU A 132 33.32 -32.43 -4.31
C GLU A 132 32.52 -33.41 -5.16
N LYS A 133 33.21 -34.32 -5.84
CA LYS A 133 32.60 -35.27 -6.77
C LYS A 133 32.94 -36.70 -6.36
N TYR A 134 31.90 -37.50 -6.22
CA TYR A 134 31.95 -38.92 -5.91
C TYR A 134 31.39 -39.73 -7.10
N GLU A 135 31.88 -39.44 -8.30
CA GLU A 135 31.41 -40.08 -9.54
C GLU A 135 32.14 -41.40 -9.84
N GLU A 136 33.37 -41.54 -9.37
CA GLU A 136 34.24 -42.70 -9.59
C GLU A 136 34.33 -43.62 -8.35
N LEU A 137 33.62 -43.27 -7.27
CA LEU A 137 33.65 -44.02 -6.02
C LEU A 137 32.76 -45.26 -6.14
N ASN A 138 33.37 -46.43 -6.28
CA ASN A 138 32.66 -47.71 -6.32
C ASN A 138 31.81 -47.89 -5.04
N GLY A 139 30.55 -48.30 -5.21
CA GLY A 139 29.60 -48.48 -4.11
C GLY A 139 28.79 -47.22 -3.77
N VAL A 140 29.01 -46.10 -4.47
CA VAL A 140 28.23 -44.85 -4.32
C VAL A 140 27.64 -44.46 -5.67
N TYR A 141 26.37 -44.05 -5.70
CA TYR A 141 25.79 -43.46 -6.89
C TYR A 141 26.51 -42.15 -7.20
N PRO A 142 26.66 -41.76 -8.49
CA PRO A 142 27.33 -40.51 -8.84
C PRO A 142 26.72 -39.34 -8.05
N THR A 143 27.54 -38.74 -7.19
CA THR A 143 27.12 -37.73 -6.21
C THR A 143 28.04 -36.51 -6.28
N GLN A 144 27.46 -35.32 -6.13
CA GLN A 144 28.19 -34.06 -6.06
C GLN A 144 27.77 -33.29 -4.82
N VAL A 145 28.73 -32.78 -4.07
CA VAL A 145 28.52 -31.95 -2.89
C VAL A 145 29.02 -30.55 -3.18
N TRP A 146 28.10 -29.59 -3.15
CA TRP A 146 28.34 -28.19 -3.48
C TRP A 146 28.41 -27.38 -2.19
N PHE A 147 29.51 -26.67 -1.98
CA PHE A 147 29.76 -25.92 -0.75
C PHE A 147 29.47 -24.42 -0.97
N TYR A 148 28.78 -23.81 -0.02
CA TYR A 148 28.39 -22.40 -0.07
C TYR A 148 28.66 -21.68 1.24
N TYR A 149 29.02 -20.39 1.15
CA TYR A 149 28.90 -19.46 2.27
C TYR A 149 27.54 -18.75 2.23
N GLY A 150 26.83 -18.76 3.35
CA GLY A 150 25.52 -18.15 3.49
C GLY A 150 25.56 -16.81 4.20
N ASP A 151 24.60 -15.97 3.86
CA ASP A 151 24.37 -14.68 4.52
C ASP A 151 23.33 -14.81 5.63
N THR A 152 23.77 -14.63 6.87
CA THR A 152 22.94 -14.79 8.07
C THR A 152 21.79 -13.78 8.14
N ARG A 153 21.89 -12.64 7.44
CA ARG A 153 20.82 -11.63 7.35
C ARG A 153 19.54 -12.19 6.73
N TYR A 154 19.66 -13.21 5.89
CA TYR A 154 18.51 -13.87 5.23
C TYR A 154 18.14 -15.22 5.86
N GLY A 155 18.76 -15.56 7.00
CA GLY A 155 18.52 -16.80 7.73
C GLY A 155 19.30 -18.00 7.20
N LEU A 156 20.33 -17.79 6.38
CA LEU A 156 21.26 -18.86 5.98
C LEU A 156 22.35 -19.07 7.04
N PRO A 157 22.84 -20.31 7.24
CA PRO A 157 24.06 -20.57 8.02
C PRO A 157 25.29 -19.93 7.35
N THR A 158 26.35 -19.67 8.12
CA THR A 158 27.60 -19.09 7.59
C THR A 158 28.27 -19.97 6.55
N GLY A 159 28.13 -21.29 6.65
CA GLY A 159 28.52 -22.27 5.64
C GLY A 159 27.52 -23.41 5.59
N PHE A 160 27.26 -23.93 4.41
CA PHE A 160 26.37 -25.08 4.20
C PHE A 160 26.65 -25.80 2.89
N ASN A 161 26.10 -27.01 2.76
CA ASN A 161 26.29 -27.87 1.62
C ASN A 161 24.95 -28.12 0.91
N VAL A 162 25.01 -28.39 -0.39
CA VAL A 162 23.89 -28.89 -1.18
C VAL A 162 24.36 -30.11 -1.93
N ILE A 163 23.67 -31.23 -1.75
CA ILE A 163 24.06 -32.51 -2.33
C ILE A 163 23.14 -32.81 -3.52
N PHE A 164 23.73 -33.32 -4.60
CA PHE A 164 23.01 -33.83 -5.75
C PHE A 164 23.49 -35.23 -6.10
N TYR A 165 22.58 -36.11 -6.51
CA TYR A 165 22.94 -37.48 -6.87
C TYR A 165 22.14 -37.97 -8.09
N LYS A 166 22.67 -38.96 -8.81
CA LYS A 166 21.95 -39.66 -9.88
C LYS A 166 21.21 -40.87 -9.32
N LYS A 167 19.89 -40.77 -9.20
CA LYS A 167 19.04 -41.85 -8.71
C LYS A 167 19.19 -43.10 -9.59
N GLY A 168 19.66 -44.21 -9.01
CA GLY A 168 19.91 -45.44 -9.76
C GLY A 168 21.15 -45.41 -10.68
N GLY A 169 22.04 -44.44 -10.49
CA GLY A 169 23.37 -44.41 -11.12
C GLY A 169 23.45 -43.77 -12.51
N SER A 170 22.31 -43.40 -13.10
CA SER A 170 22.26 -42.78 -14.43
C SER A 170 21.17 -41.71 -14.51
N GLY A 171 21.16 -40.94 -15.58
CA GLY A 171 20.21 -39.85 -15.77
C GLY A 171 20.63 -38.55 -15.09
N GLU A 172 19.63 -37.81 -14.59
CA GLU A 172 19.82 -36.46 -14.05
C GLU A 172 20.26 -36.44 -12.59
N TYR A 173 21.03 -35.41 -12.25
CA TYR A 173 21.32 -35.07 -10.86
C TYR A 173 20.07 -34.46 -10.22
N VAL A 174 19.53 -35.13 -9.20
CA VAL A 174 18.42 -34.66 -8.37
C VAL A 174 18.94 -34.17 -7.03
N LEU A 175 18.23 -33.22 -6.44
CA LEU A 175 18.54 -32.68 -5.11
C LEU A 175 18.38 -33.78 -4.05
N TYR A 176 19.38 -33.90 -3.17
CA TYR A 176 19.34 -34.78 -2.02
C TYR A 176 18.80 -34.03 -0.78
N SER A 177 17.93 -34.70 -0.04
CA SER A 177 17.41 -34.27 1.27
C SER A 177 17.79 -35.33 2.31
N PRO A 178 18.56 -34.99 3.37
CA PRO A 178 18.86 -35.95 4.44
C PRO A 178 17.62 -36.57 5.09
N SER A 179 16.50 -35.85 5.08
CA SER A 179 15.25 -36.32 5.70
C SER A 179 14.39 -37.20 4.78
N ASP A 180 14.37 -36.90 3.48
CA ASP A 180 13.49 -37.59 2.53
C ASP A 180 14.21 -38.77 1.85
N ASP A 181 15.50 -38.61 1.54
CA ASP A 181 16.32 -39.59 0.83
C ASP A 181 17.11 -40.48 1.81
N GLY A 182 17.81 -39.84 2.76
CA GLY A 182 18.70 -40.48 3.73
C GLY A 182 19.94 -41.15 3.11
N PRO A 183 20.92 -41.59 3.94
CA PRO A 183 22.19 -42.16 3.47
C PRO A 183 22.03 -43.29 2.44
N GLN A 184 20.98 -44.11 2.59
CA GLN A 184 20.64 -45.21 1.70
C GLN A 184 20.47 -44.80 0.24
N ALA A 185 20.06 -43.56 -0.04
CA ALA A 185 19.85 -43.10 -1.41
C ALA A 185 21.16 -42.88 -2.19
N LEU A 186 22.30 -42.77 -1.48
CA LEU A 186 23.61 -42.55 -2.08
C LEU A 186 24.38 -43.85 -2.34
N VAL A 187 23.97 -44.98 -1.74
CA VAL A 187 24.69 -46.26 -1.85
C VAL A 187 24.28 -47.03 -3.11
N ALA A 188 25.26 -47.41 -3.93
CA ALA A 188 25.09 -48.18 -5.15
C ALA A 188 25.57 -49.63 -4.96
N ASP A 189 24.74 -50.50 -4.38
CA ASP A 189 25.03 -51.95 -4.45
C ASP A 189 23.76 -52.83 -4.46
N TYR A 190 23.82 -53.91 -5.23
CA TYR A 190 22.72 -54.83 -5.58
C TYR A 190 22.50 -55.97 -4.55
N MET A 191 23.36 -56.12 -3.53
CA MET A 191 23.37 -57.32 -2.67
C MET A 191 22.85 -57.12 -1.24
N TYR A 192 22.65 -55.88 -0.79
CA TYR A 192 22.02 -55.61 0.50
C TYR A 192 20.98 -54.51 0.29
N ASN A 193 19.71 -54.88 0.46
CA ASN A 193 18.65 -53.91 0.70
C ASN A 193 18.96 -53.20 2.03
N ALA A 194 19.85 -52.20 2.02
CA ALA A 194 20.05 -51.27 3.12
C ALA A 194 18.76 -50.44 3.27
N LYS A 195 17.73 -51.07 3.86
CA LYS A 195 16.47 -50.42 4.21
C LYS A 195 16.63 -49.52 5.44
N ASP A 196 17.71 -49.73 6.20
CA ASP A 196 18.02 -48.99 7.41
C ASP A 196 19.11 -47.94 7.13
N ALA A 197 18.84 -46.70 7.53
CA ALA A 197 19.74 -45.56 7.39
C ALA A 197 21.07 -45.76 8.15
N ARG A 198 21.07 -46.57 9.22
CA ARG A 198 22.29 -46.87 9.99
C ARG A 198 23.29 -47.72 9.20
N ASP A 199 22.83 -48.77 8.54
CA ASP A 199 23.69 -49.65 7.76
C ASP A 199 24.26 -48.91 6.56
N ALA A 200 23.42 -48.15 5.86
CA ALA A 200 23.84 -47.30 4.75
C ALA A 200 24.88 -46.26 5.18
N TYR A 201 24.69 -45.61 6.33
CA TYR A 201 25.68 -44.68 6.89
C TYR A 201 27.02 -45.37 7.17
N GLN A 202 27.02 -46.55 7.80
CA GLN A 202 28.25 -47.28 8.08
C GLN A 202 29.00 -47.67 6.79
N MET A 203 28.27 -48.07 5.75
CA MET A 203 28.86 -48.35 4.43
C MET A 203 29.47 -47.09 3.82
N LEU A 204 28.73 -45.98 3.81
CA LEU A 204 29.27 -44.70 3.33
C LEU A 204 30.51 -44.29 4.14
N TYR A 205 30.52 -44.48 5.46
CA TYR A 205 31.64 -44.09 6.31
C TYR A 205 32.91 -44.89 5.99
N GLN A 206 32.78 -46.17 5.62
CA GLN A 206 33.90 -46.99 5.17
C GLN A 206 34.44 -46.56 3.79
N LEU A 207 33.57 -46.08 2.90
CA LEU A 207 33.93 -45.65 1.55
C LEU A 207 34.48 -44.21 1.53
N SER A 208 33.81 -43.30 2.23
CA SER A 208 34.10 -41.88 2.36
C SER A 208 33.51 -41.33 3.67
N PRO A 209 34.34 -41.11 4.71
CA PRO A 209 33.89 -40.53 5.97
C PRO A 209 33.20 -39.17 5.80
N ASN A 210 33.69 -38.33 4.88
CA ASN A 210 33.12 -37.01 4.62
C ASN A 210 31.69 -37.12 4.06
N LEU A 211 31.50 -37.94 3.02
CA LEU A 211 30.19 -38.11 2.39
C LEU A 211 29.16 -38.73 3.36
N ALA A 212 29.61 -39.61 4.25
CA ALA A 212 28.76 -40.19 5.28
C ALA A 212 28.22 -39.11 6.24
N GLU A 213 29.07 -38.25 6.78
CA GLU A 213 28.66 -37.16 7.67
C GLU A 213 27.72 -36.17 6.95
N GLU A 214 28.05 -35.81 5.71
CA GLU A 214 27.25 -34.89 4.87
C GLU A 214 25.88 -35.48 4.49
N SER A 215 25.77 -36.82 4.41
CA SER A 215 24.50 -37.48 4.17
C SER A 215 23.49 -37.29 5.32
N LEU A 216 23.96 -36.98 6.53
CA LEU A 216 23.11 -36.75 7.72
C LEU A 216 22.78 -35.27 7.95
N SER A 217 23.68 -34.35 7.59
CA SER A 217 23.42 -32.91 7.67
C SER A 217 24.07 -32.12 6.54
N LEU A 218 23.31 -31.18 6.00
CA LEU A 218 23.78 -30.16 5.06
C LEU A 218 24.47 -28.98 5.77
N ILE A 219 24.50 -28.96 7.10
CA ILE A 219 25.12 -27.89 7.90
C ILE A 219 26.41 -28.43 8.54
N PRO A 220 27.59 -27.89 8.19
CA PRO A 220 28.86 -28.31 8.75
C PRO A 220 28.88 -28.28 10.28
N ASN A 221 29.52 -29.29 10.88
CA ASN A 221 29.67 -29.49 12.33
C ASN A 221 28.38 -29.81 13.11
N GLU A 222 27.23 -29.97 12.45
CA GLU A 222 26.03 -30.51 13.09
C GLU A 222 26.14 -32.04 13.18
N ARG A 223 26.31 -32.56 14.39
CA ARG A 223 26.39 -34.02 14.62
C ARG A 223 25.00 -34.60 14.73
N MET A 224 24.67 -35.53 13.83
CA MET A 224 23.40 -36.23 13.79
C MET A 224 23.62 -37.73 13.93
N GLU A 225 22.69 -38.41 14.59
CA GLU A 225 22.69 -39.87 14.66
C GLU A 225 21.99 -40.46 13.43
N PRO A 226 22.51 -41.54 12.81
CA PRO A 226 21.87 -42.15 11.66
C PRO A 226 20.46 -42.68 11.99
N GLY A 227 19.50 -42.37 11.12
CA GLY A 227 18.07 -42.68 11.29
C GLY A 227 17.25 -41.59 11.97
N VAL A 228 17.86 -40.48 12.40
CA VAL A 228 17.15 -39.31 12.93
C VAL A 228 16.83 -38.32 11.81
N ILE A 229 15.58 -37.84 11.77
CA ILE A 229 15.14 -36.83 10.80
C ILE A 229 15.79 -35.47 11.11
N ASN A 230 16.56 -34.93 10.17
CA ASN A 230 17.17 -33.61 10.29
C ASN A 230 16.23 -32.49 9.76
N LEU A 231 15.49 -31.85 10.68
CA LEU A 231 14.64 -30.71 10.34
C LEU A 231 15.42 -29.43 9.99
N ALA A 232 16.66 -29.28 10.46
CA ALA A 232 17.49 -28.11 10.17
C ALA A 232 17.92 -28.07 8.70
N SER A 233 18.31 -29.22 8.14
CA SER A 233 18.61 -29.37 6.70
C SER A 233 17.40 -29.04 5.82
N ASN A 234 16.19 -29.45 6.23
CA ASN A 234 14.96 -29.08 5.50
C ASN A 234 14.66 -27.58 5.56
N ARG A 235 14.86 -26.96 6.73
CA ARG A 235 14.73 -25.51 6.88
C ARG A 235 15.76 -24.76 6.05
N LEU A 236 16.98 -25.28 5.93
CA LEU A 236 18.02 -24.73 5.05
C LEU A 236 17.56 -24.77 3.59
N LEU A 237 17.13 -25.93 3.07
CA LEU A 237 16.66 -26.06 1.69
C LEU A 237 15.45 -25.15 1.40
N ALA A 238 14.49 -25.09 2.33
CA ALA A 238 13.36 -24.17 2.24
C ALA A 238 13.83 -22.70 2.24
N THR A 239 14.81 -22.36 3.08
CA THR A 239 15.39 -21.01 3.15
C THR A 239 16.08 -20.65 1.84
N ILE A 240 16.91 -21.53 1.28
CA ILE A 240 17.54 -21.37 -0.04
C ILE A 240 16.48 -21.08 -1.11
N PHE A 241 15.43 -21.89 -1.20
CA PHE A 241 14.40 -21.71 -2.22
C PHE A 241 13.50 -20.50 -2.01
N SER A 242 13.44 -19.97 -0.79
CA SER A 242 12.76 -18.71 -0.46
C SER A 242 13.69 -17.48 -0.50
N LEU A 243 15.00 -17.68 -0.74
CA LEU A 243 16.00 -16.62 -0.61
C LEU A 243 15.73 -15.43 -1.53
N PRO A 244 15.40 -15.61 -2.83
CA PRO A 244 15.12 -14.46 -3.70
C PRO A 244 13.93 -13.63 -3.21
N GLN A 245 12.91 -14.26 -2.63
CA GLN A 245 11.75 -13.55 -2.07
C GLN A 245 12.11 -12.82 -0.76
N ARG A 246 13.08 -13.31 0.02
CA ARG A 246 13.55 -12.63 1.24
C ARG A 246 14.41 -11.41 0.96
N GLN A 247 14.97 -11.31 -0.25
CA GLN A 247 15.84 -10.21 -0.67
C GLN A 247 15.07 -8.99 -1.19
N VAL A 248 13.75 -9.09 -1.40
CA VAL A 248 12.93 -8.03 -2.01
C VAL A 248 11.63 -7.84 -1.22
N GLU A 249 11.26 -6.58 -0.96
CA GLU A 249 9.95 -6.24 -0.40
C GLU A 249 8.89 -6.15 -1.50
N ASP A 250 7.87 -7.01 -1.46
CA ASP A 250 6.79 -7.06 -2.47
C ASP A 250 5.86 -5.83 -2.50
N LYS A 251 5.99 -4.92 -1.53
CA LYS A 251 5.13 -3.73 -1.39
C LYS A 251 5.13 -2.87 -2.66
N TYR A 252 6.27 -2.78 -3.36
CA TYR A 252 6.38 -1.99 -4.58
C TYR A 252 5.44 -2.49 -5.68
N ALA A 253 5.26 -3.81 -5.82
CA ALA A 253 4.46 -4.40 -6.88
C ALA A 253 2.97 -4.08 -6.69
N GLU A 254 2.48 -4.12 -5.44
CA GLU A 254 1.11 -3.73 -5.10
C GLU A 254 0.88 -2.23 -5.29
N ALA A 255 1.82 -1.40 -4.84
CA ALA A 255 1.77 0.04 -5.02
C ALA A 255 1.73 0.38 -6.51
N TRP A 256 2.63 -0.19 -7.31
CA TRP A 256 2.68 0.05 -8.74
C TRP A 256 1.37 -0.34 -9.43
N PHE A 257 0.84 -1.53 -9.18
CA PHE A 257 -0.42 -1.98 -9.79
C PHE A 257 -1.60 -1.06 -9.48
N ARG A 258 -1.71 -0.65 -8.21
CA ARG A 258 -2.84 0.18 -7.73
C ARG A 258 -2.79 1.59 -8.29
N TYR A 259 -1.59 2.15 -8.45
CA TYR A 259 -1.40 3.55 -8.80
C TYR A 259 -0.86 3.76 -10.22
N LYS A 260 -0.78 2.71 -11.06
CA LYS A 260 -0.26 2.77 -12.45
C LYS A 260 -0.92 3.83 -13.32
N ASP A 261 -2.20 4.14 -13.08
CA ASP A 261 -2.96 5.14 -13.85
C ASP A 261 -2.82 6.57 -13.27
N LEU A 262 -2.32 6.69 -12.03
CA LEU A 262 -2.12 7.94 -11.31
C LEU A 262 -0.64 8.38 -11.27
N ILE A 263 0.28 7.48 -11.59
CA ILE A 263 1.71 7.68 -11.59
C ILE A 263 2.16 7.89 -13.03
N GLU A 264 2.88 8.99 -13.30
CA GLU A 264 3.48 9.19 -14.61
C GLU A 264 4.52 8.10 -14.88
N VAL A 265 4.70 7.70 -16.15
CA VAL A 265 5.62 6.60 -16.53
C VAL A 265 7.01 6.78 -15.91
N ASP A 266 7.48 8.01 -15.82
CA ASP A 266 8.77 8.40 -15.25
C ASP A 266 8.96 8.06 -13.76
N TYR A 267 7.86 7.92 -13.00
CA TYR A 267 7.90 7.55 -11.58
C TYR A 267 7.72 6.04 -11.39
N SER A 268 7.11 5.38 -12.35
CA SER A 268 6.58 4.01 -12.21
C SER A 268 7.63 2.95 -11.87
N THR A 269 8.93 3.24 -12.06
CA THR A 269 10.02 2.31 -11.74
C THR A 269 10.86 2.73 -10.52
N ASN A 270 10.58 3.89 -9.91
CA ASN A 270 11.37 4.47 -8.81
C ASN A 270 10.65 4.33 -7.46
N TYR A 271 10.31 3.11 -7.06
CA TYR A 271 9.71 2.90 -5.74
C TYR A 271 10.76 3.12 -4.64
N ILE A 272 10.38 3.83 -3.58
CA ILE A 272 11.17 3.95 -2.34
C ILE A 272 10.37 3.37 -1.17
N ASN A 273 11.09 2.71 -0.26
CA ASN A 273 10.51 2.29 1.00
C ASN A 273 10.16 3.51 1.85
N ALA A 274 9.05 3.41 2.58
CA ALA A 274 8.65 4.35 3.60
C ALA A 274 7.91 3.60 4.71
N ASP A 275 8.12 4.04 5.95
CA ASP A 275 7.32 3.60 7.07
C ASP A 275 6.08 4.50 7.21
N TYR A 276 4.95 3.90 7.59
CA TYR A 276 3.67 4.59 7.72
C TYR A 276 3.03 4.28 9.06
N GLU A 277 2.56 5.30 9.76
CA GLU A 277 1.66 5.15 10.91
C GLU A 277 0.28 5.71 10.54
N VAL A 278 -0.78 5.01 10.95
CA VAL A 278 -2.14 5.53 10.91
C VAL A 278 -2.78 5.26 12.26
N TRP A 279 -3.21 6.34 12.92
CA TRP A 279 -3.87 6.28 14.21
C TRP A 279 -5.20 7.03 14.17
N THR A 280 -6.23 6.42 14.75
CA THR A 280 -7.60 6.96 14.70
C THR A 280 -8.14 7.20 16.09
N VAL A 281 -8.66 8.40 16.32
CA VAL A 281 -9.26 8.81 17.59
C VAL A 281 -10.65 9.35 17.32
N LYS A 282 -11.65 8.95 18.10
CA LYS A 282 -13.01 9.51 18.00
C LYS A 282 -13.07 10.86 18.73
N ASP A 283 -13.59 11.88 18.07
CA ASP A 283 -13.81 13.19 18.69
C ASP A 283 -15.14 13.24 19.46
N LYS A 284 -15.42 14.42 20.05
CA LYS A 284 -16.65 14.66 20.83
C LYS A 284 -17.90 14.84 19.97
N GLU A 285 -17.75 15.21 18.70
CA GLU A 285 -18.84 15.36 17.75
C GLU A 285 -19.25 14.01 17.11
N GLY A 286 -18.49 12.95 17.41
CA GLY A 286 -18.71 11.60 16.94
C GLY A 286 -18.03 11.29 15.60
N ASN A 287 -17.27 12.22 15.03
CA ASN A 287 -16.37 11.92 13.91
C ASN A 287 -15.07 11.30 14.44
N TYR A 288 -14.21 10.93 13.50
CA TYR A 288 -12.90 10.38 13.79
C TYR A 288 -11.82 11.26 13.20
N LEU A 289 -10.78 11.50 13.98
CA LEU A 289 -9.53 12.08 13.52
C LEU A 289 -8.62 10.97 13.05
N VAL A 290 -8.22 11.00 11.78
CA VAL A 290 -7.25 10.07 11.20
C VAL A 290 -5.91 10.79 11.15
N HIS A 291 -5.05 10.49 12.12
CA HIS A 291 -3.67 10.93 12.13
C HIS A 291 -2.83 9.97 11.31
N TYR A 292 -1.93 10.50 10.49
CA TYR A 292 -0.99 9.66 9.76
C TYR A 292 0.39 10.29 9.67
N SER A 293 1.41 9.44 9.59
CA SER A 293 2.78 9.84 9.29
C SER A 293 3.36 9.03 8.12
N VAL A 294 4.30 9.65 7.42
CA VAL A 294 5.12 9.02 6.39
C VAL A 294 6.58 9.31 6.69
N GLU A 295 7.39 8.27 6.82
CA GLU A 295 8.83 8.33 7.03
C GLU A 295 9.55 7.65 5.87
N PRO A 296 9.89 8.40 4.79
CA PRO A 296 10.63 7.84 3.66
C PRO A 296 12.02 7.36 4.08
N ALA A 297 12.45 6.21 3.56
CA ALA A 297 13.79 5.67 3.80
C ALA A 297 14.92 6.56 3.24
N LYS A 298 14.57 7.44 2.29
CA LYS A 298 15.48 8.40 1.67
C LYS A 298 14.75 9.70 1.38
N VAL A 299 15.45 10.81 1.54
CA VAL A 299 14.99 12.14 1.17
C VAL A 299 15.89 12.71 0.08
N SER A 300 15.29 13.22 -0.99
CA SER A 300 15.99 13.89 -2.07
C SER A 300 15.71 15.40 -2.00
N ALA A 301 16.77 16.21 -2.13
CA ALA A 301 16.73 17.66 -2.03
C ALA A 301 17.32 18.30 -3.29
N GLU A 302 16.76 19.43 -3.72
CA GLU A 302 17.27 20.26 -4.81
C GLU A 302 17.92 21.52 -4.25
N GLU A 303 19.05 21.94 -4.82
CA GLU A 303 19.72 23.19 -4.45
C GLU A 303 19.01 24.38 -5.12
N GLU A 304 18.63 25.36 -4.32
CA GLU A 304 18.05 26.62 -4.75
C GLU A 304 18.93 27.81 -4.31
N ALA A 305 18.68 29.00 -4.86
CA ALA A 305 19.49 30.20 -4.61
C ALA A 305 19.64 30.60 -3.12
N GLN A 306 18.78 30.10 -2.23
CA GLN A 306 18.80 30.41 -0.78
C GLN A 306 18.85 29.15 0.12
N GLY A 307 19.17 27.97 -0.41
CA GLY A 307 19.26 26.75 0.39
C GLY A 307 18.92 25.50 -0.41
N TYR A 308 18.26 24.55 0.24
CA TYR A 308 17.84 23.29 -0.34
C TYR A 308 16.35 23.10 -0.13
N THR A 309 15.64 22.63 -1.15
CA THR A 309 14.22 22.31 -1.05
C THR A 309 14.00 20.80 -1.14
N VAL A 310 13.30 20.26 -0.17
CA VAL A 310 12.73 18.91 -0.20
C VAL A 310 11.24 19.03 -0.50
N ARG A 311 10.73 18.21 -1.42
CA ARG A 311 9.32 18.24 -1.80
C ARG A 311 8.73 16.84 -1.87
N PHE A 312 7.59 16.66 -1.23
CA PHE A 312 6.73 15.50 -1.40
C PHE A 312 5.29 15.91 -1.71
N ASP A 313 4.70 15.26 -2.70
CA ASP A 313 3.30 15.37 -3.06
C ASP A 313 2.55 14.14 -2.53
N LEU A 314 1.62 14.37 -1.61
CA LEU A 314 0.79 13.38 -0.93
C LEU A 314 -0.61 13.38 -1.53
N ASN A 315 -1.01 12.24 -2.09
CA ASN A 315 -2.32 12.02 -2.69
C ASN A 315 -3.07 10.97 -1.86
N GLY A 316 -4.02 11.41 -1.04
CA GLY A 316 -4.83 10.55 -0.19
C GLY A 316 -6.22 10.31 -0.77
N ARG A 317 -6.71 9.07 -0.64
CA ARG A 317 -8.07 8.66 -1.02
C ARG A 317 -8.67 7.77 0.05
N ILE A 318 -9.88 8.09 0.47
CA ILE A 318 -10.73 7.27 1.32
C ILE A 318 -11.85 6.72 0.46
N SER A 319 -11.96 5.39 0.40
CA SER A 319 -13.00 4.69 -0.34
C SER A 319 -13.82 3.79 0.58
N ASP A 320 -15.11 3.65 0.30
CA ASP A 320 -15.97 2.69 1.00
C ASP A 320 -15.77 1.26 0.49
N GLU A 321 -16.52 0.30 1.05
CA GLU A 321 -16.44 -1.11 0.67
C GLU A 321 -16.87 -1.38 -0.79
N GLN A 322 -17.60 -0.46 -1.43
CA GLN A 322 -17.96 -0.52 -2.84
C GLN A 322 -16.95 0.19 -3.75
N GLY A 323 -15.83 0.67 -3.21
CA GLY A 323 -14.80 1.40 -3.95
C GLY A 323 -15.18 2.84 -4.32
N ARG A 324 -16.30 3.37 -3.80
CA ARG A 324 -16.71 4.76 -4.04
C ARG A 324 -15.84 5.68 -3.20
N THR A 325 -15.35 6.75 -3.80
CA THR A 325 -14.54 7.76 -3.09
C THR A 325 -15.43 8.55 -2.15
N ILE A 326 -15.10 8.51 -0.85
CA ILE A 326 -15.78 9.28 0.21
C ILE A 326 -15.05 10.58 0.49
N TYR A 327 -13.71 10.54 0.46
CA TYR A 327 -12.86 11.70 0.65
C TYR A 327 -11.58 11.55 -0.17
N GLN A 328 -11.04 12.65 -0.66
CA GLN A 328 -9.73 12.66 -1.31
C GLN A 328 -9.04 14.00 -1.07
N PHE A 329 -7.72 13.98 -1.01
CA PHE A 329 -6.90 15.18 -0.88
C PHE A 329 -5.60 15.05 -1.67
N GLU A 330 -5.09 16.20 -2.10
CA GLU A 330 -3.76 16.35 -2.65
C GLU A 330 -3.06 17.46 -1.84
N LYS A 331 -1.88 17.14 -1.30
CA LYS A 331 -1.11 18.05 -0.44
C LYS A 331 0.35 18.00 -0.85
N THR A 332 0.97 19.17 -1.01
CA THR A 332 2.42 19.27 -1.13
C THR A 332 2.98 19.75 0.20
N LEU A 333 4.01 19.05 0.69
CA LEU A 333 4.76 19.43 1.89
C LEU A 333 6.18 19.84 1.45
N PRO A 334 6.41 21.13 1.15
CA PRO A 334 7.74 21.63 0.90
C PRO A 334 8.48 21.87 2.21
N LEU A 335 9.74 21.47 2.27
CA LEU A 335 10.64 21.73 3.37
C LEU A 335 11.88 22.45 2.83
N THR A 336 12.03 23.72 3.18
CA THR A 336 13.21 24.52 2.83
C THR A 336 14.24 24.43 3.95
N LEU A 337 15.48 24.14 3.59
CA LEU A 337 16.57 23.78 4.48
C LEU A 337 17.80 24.61 4.16
N ASN A 338 18.54 25.02 5.19
CA ASN A 338 19.91 25.46 5.02
C ASN A 338 20.88 24.25 4.98
N HIS A 339 22.16 24.51 4.72
CA HIS A 339 23.18 23.45 4.60
C HIS A 339 23.30 22.59 5.88
N ASN A 340 23.27 23.21 7.07
CA ASN A 340 23.37 22.47 8.33
C ASN A 340 22.15 21.57 8.56
N GLN A 341 20.94 22.06 8.26
CA GLN A 341 19.71 21.29 8.39
C GLN A 341 19.65 20.12 7.39
N LEU A 342 20.23 20.28 6.19
CA LEU A 342 20.36 19.19 5.23
C LEU A 342 21.25 18.06 5.78
N GLU A 343 22.39 18.41 6.39
CA GLU A 343 23.27 17.42 7.02
C GLU A 343 22.61 16.72 8.22
N GLU A 344 21.78 17.40 9.00
CA GLU A 344 20.98 16.76 10.04
C GLU A 344 19.95 15.76 9.48
N ILE A 345 19.27 16.11 8.37
CA ILE A 345 18.30 15.23 7.70
C ILE A 345 18.98 14.01 7.06
N ARG A 346 20.25 14.11 6.65
CA ARG A 346 21.01 12.95 6.20
C ARG A 346 21.27 11.93 7.32
N GLN A 347 21.21 12.36 8.58
CA GLN A 347 21.49 11.54 9.76
C GLN A 347 20.22 11.13 10.54
N ARG A 348 19.05 11.69 10.20
CA ARG A 348 17.79 11.51 10.93
C ARG A 348 16.65 11.25 9.96
N ALA A 349 15.67 10.44 10.37
CA ALA A 349 14.44 10.28 9.60
C ALA A 349 13.66 11.62 9.52
N VAL A 350 12.92 11.81 8.43
CA VAL A 350 11.94 12.89 8.28
C VAL A 350 10.55 12.29 8.36
N SER A 351 9.70 12.80 9.26
CA SER A 351 8.34 12.33 9.47
C SER A 351 7.36 13.40 8.97
N PHE A 352 6.74 13.14 7.82
CA PHE A 352 5.66 13.97 7.30
C PHE A 352 4.36 13.59 7.99
N GLN A 353 3.80 14.48 8.79
CA GLN A 353 2.63 14.21 9.62
C GLN A 353 1.46 15.09 9.25
N ASP A 354 0.27 14.50 9.25
CA ASP A 354 -0.96 15.22 8.98
C ASP A 354 -2.16 14.57 9.71
N VAL A 355 -3.29 15.26 9.69
CA VAL A 355 -4.57 14.78 10.23
C VAL A 355 -5.72 15.21 9.33
N PHE A 356 -6.74 14.37 9.22
CA PHE A 356 -8.01 14.77 8.62
C PHE A 356 -9.19 14.16 9.37
N PRO A 357 -10.33 14.86 9.42
CA PRO A 357 -11.55 14.33 10.01
C PRO A 357 -12.23 13.37 9.04
N LEU A 358 -12.85 12.32 9.58
CA LEU A 358 -13.52 11.28 8.84
C LEU A 358 -14.80 10.86 9.57
N VAL A 359 -15.93 10.90 8.86
CA VAL A 359 -17.21 10.44 9.40
C VAL A 359 -17.23 8.92 9.58
N PRO A 360 -18.03 8.37 10.50
CA PRO A 360 -18.08 6.92 10.74
C PRO A 360 -18.37 6.10 9.47
N GLY A 361 -17.75 4.92 9.39
CA GLY A 361 -17.87 3.99 8.28
C GLY A 361 -16.73 2.97 8.22
N ASN A 362 -16.82 2.05 7.26
CA ASN A 362 -15.73 1.14 6.92
C ASN A 362 -15.08 1.60 5.63
N TYR A 363 -13.78 1.83 5.68
CA TYR A 363 -13.05 2.41 4.56
C TYR A 363 -11.74 1.69 4.26
N THR A 364 -11.25 1.94 3.06
CA THR A 364 -9.85 1.77 2.71
C THR A 364 -9.23 3.17 2.60
N PHE A 365 -8.13 3.40 3.33
CA PHE A 365 -7.28 4.57 3.18
C PHE A 365 -6.09 4.23 2.31
N ASP A 366 -6.03 4.90 1.17
CA ASP A 366 -4.98 4.82 0.17
C ASP A 366 -4.18 6.14 0.19
N LEU A 367 -2.86 6.05 0.30
CA LEU A 367 -1.98 7.21 0.29
C LEU A 367 -0.83 6.96 -0.70
N LEU A 368 -0.75 7.79 -1.72
CA LEU A 368 0.35 7.83 -2.68
C LEU A 368 1.27 9.01 -2.36
N VAL A 369 2.55 8.72 -2.17
CA VAL A 369 3.60 9.68 -1.83
C VAL A 369 4.51 9.79 -3.05
N LYS A 370 4.66 10.98 -3.61
CA LYS A 370 5.56 11.23 -4.76
C LYS A 370 6.64 12.22 -4.37
N ASN A 371 7.87 11.95 -4.78
CA ASN A 371 8.94 12.92 -4.81
C ASN A 371 9.12 13.41 -6.25
N PRO A 372 8.64 14.62 -6.60
CA PRO A 372 8.73 15.10 -7.97
C PRO A 372 10.14 15.42 -8.44
N LEU A 373 11.10 15.59 -7.52
CA LEU A 373 12.49 15.93 -7.85
C LEU A 373 13.26 14.69 -8.31
N SER A 374 13.23 13.63 -7.51
CA SER A 374 13.91 12.36 -7.81
C SER A 374 13.06 11.42 -8.66
N LYS A 375 11.82 11.82 -8.98
CA LYS A 375 10.81 10.97 -9.63
C LYS A 375 10.55 9.68 -8.86
N GLU A 376 10.73 9.70 -7.54
CA GLU A 376 10.50 8.55 -6.65
C GLU A 376 9.03 8.52 -6.16
N PHE A 377 8.53 7.34 -5.79
CA PHE A 377 7.23 7.24 -5.14
C PHE A 377 7.19 6.14 -4.07
N SER A 378 6.27 6.26 -3.14
CA SER A 378 5.92 5.22 -2.17
C SER A 378 4.41 5.20 -1.97
N ALA A 379 3.87 4.11 -1.43
CA ALA A 379 2.45 4.08 -1.16
C ALA A 379 2.07 3.25 0.06
N TYR A 380 0.95 3.65 0.66
CA TYR A 380 0.27 2.96 1.74
C TYR A 380 -1.15 2.59 1.34
N SER A 381 -1.63 1.45 1.84
CA SER A 381 -3.03 1.08 1.81
C SER A 381 -3.41 0.33 3.08
N GLY A 382 -4.46 0.77 3.76
CA GLY A 382 -4.93 0.18 5.01
C GLY A 382 -6.43 0.26 5.20
N LYS A 383 -7.02 -0.73 5.88
CA LYS A 383 -8.43 -0.70 6.26
C LYS A 383 -8.62 0.14 7.51
N VAL A 384 -9.62 1.01 7.49
CA VAL A 384 -9.97 1.90 8.60
C VAL A 384 -11.44 1.64 8.96
N LYS A 385 -11.67 1.03 10.13
CA LYS A 385 -13.02 0.65 10.60
C LYS A 385 -13.46 1.57 11.72
N LEU A 386 -14.45 2.41 11.46
CA LEU A 386 -14.84 3.52 12.32
C LEU A 386 -16.33 3.40 12.67
N PRO A 387 -16.69 2.70 13.76
CA PRO A 387 -18.08 2.45 14.09
C PRO A 387 -18.82 3.74 14.51
N ALA A 388 -20.00 3.98 13.94
CA ALA A 388 -20.84 5.13 14.31
C ALA A 388 -21.24 5.05 15.79
N GLU A 389 -21.73 3.89 16.21
CA GLU A 389 -22.05 3.55 17.59
C GLU A 389 -21.15 2.44 18.08
N VAL A 390 -20.75 2.55 19.34
CA VAL A 390 -19.92 1.53 19.99
C VAL A 390 -20.83 0.65 20.83
N ASN A 391 -21.02 -0.60 20.42
CA ASN A 391 -21.87 -1.59 21.09
C ASN A 391 -21.19 -2.11 22.37
N GLY A 392 -21.04 -1.24 23.36
CA GLY A 392 -20.43 -1.52 24.66
C GLY A 392 -18.96 -1.09 24.78
N PRO A 393 -18.33 -1.39 25.92
CA PRO A 393 -16.96 -0.95 26.21
C PRO A 393 -15.95 -1.52 25.21
N SER A 394 -15.16 -0.66 24.57
CA SER A 394 -14.16 -1.06 23.60
C SER A 394 -12.90 -0.19 23.64
N LEU A 395 -11.86 -0.68 22.95
CA LEU A 395 -10.56 -0.01 22.82
C LEU A 395 -10.32 0.40 21.36
N GLY A 396 -9.96 1.66 21.17
CA GLY A 396 -9.36 2.16 19.93
C GLY A 396 -7.94 1.62 19.74
N PRO A 397 -7.34 1.81 18.55
CA PRO A 397 -6.00 1.32 18.26
C PRO A 397 -4.95 1.93 19.20
N ILE A 398 -3.93 1.13 19.51
CA ILE A 398 -2.78 1.55 20.31
C ILE A 398 -1.80 2.29 19.39
N LEU A 399 -1.52 3.55 19.70
CA LEU A 399 -0.37 4.27 19.17
C LEU A 399 0.82 4.06 20.12
N LEU A 400 1.93 3.56 19.57
CA LEU A 400 3.19 3.48 20.29
C LEU A 400 4.05 4.71 19.97
N ALA A 401 4.49 5.38 21.02
CA ALA A 401 5.19 6.65 20.96
C ALA A 401 6.44 6.61 21.84
N TYR A 402 7.38 7.50 21.58
CA TYR A 402 8.62 7.64 22.37
C TYR A 402 8.57 8.86 23.31
N GLY A 403 7.51 9.65 23.25
CA GLY A 403 7.34 10.82 24.09
C GLY A 403 5.97 11.45 23.97
N THR A 404 5.66 12.30 24.94
CA THR A 404 4.44 13.12 24.99
C THR A 404 4.77 14.46 25.62
N GLN A 405 4.12 15.52 25.17
CA GLN A 405 4.15 16.84 25.79
C GLN A 405 2.73 17.35 26.01
N ASP A 406 2.53 18.18 27.03
CA ASP A 406 1.27 18.89 27.20
C ASP A 406 1.11 19.88 26.05
N SER A 407 0.02 19.74 25.30
CA SER A 407 -0.30 20.60 24.16
C SER A 407 -0.90 21.92 24.66
N ILE A 408 -0.57 23.00 23.96
CA ILE A 408 -1.27 24.28 24.14
C ILE A 408 -2.64 24.11 23.44
N ASN A 409 -3.72 24.49 24.10
CA ASN A 409 -5.07 24.49 23.53
C ASN A 409 -5.20 25.58 22.44
N GLU A 410 -4.55 25.37 21.30
CA GLU A 410 -4.74 26.18 20.12
C GLU A 410 -5.94 25.66 19.31
N PRO A 411 -6.76 26.56 18.74
CA PRO A 411 -7.93 26.16 17.98
C PRO A 411 -7.53 25.45 16.67
N GLY A 412 -8.03 24.23 16.48
CA GLY A 412 -7.85 23.44 15.25
C GLY A 412 -7.29 22.05 15.51
N LEU A 413 -7.18 21.25 14.45
CA LEU A 413 -6.67 19.88 14.54
C LEU A 413 -5.16 19.86 14.23
N VAL A 414 -4.37 19.33 15.16
CA VAL A 414 -2.93 19.12 15.02
C VAL A 414 -2.63 17.63 14.84
N PRO A 415 -1.70 17.25 13.95
CA PRO A 415 -1.28 15.86 13.80
C PRO A 415 -0.76 15.26 15.11
N PHE A 416 -1.22 14.04 15.42
CA PHE A 416 -0.91 13.30 16.64
C PHE A 416 -1.17 14.06 17.97
N GLN A 417 -2.05 15.07 17.94
CA GLN A 417 -2.61 15.65 19.15
C GLN A 417 -3.90 14.90 19.52
N ALA A 418 -3.98 14.43 20.77
CA ALA A 418 -5.18 13.83 21.31
C ALA A 418 -5.40 14.25 22.77
N GLY A 419 -6.59 14.78 23.05
CA GLY A 419 -6.88 15.40 24.34
C GLY A 419 -5.89 16.54 24.61
N GLN A 420 -5.23 16.49 25.77
CA GLN A 420 -4.24 17.47 26.19
C GLN A 420 -2.81 17.14 25.75
N TYR A 421 -2.59 16.03 25.03
CA TYR A 421 -1.24 15.56 24.72
C TYR A 421 -0.91 15.75 23.25
N GLN A 422 0.26 16.32 22.99
CA GLN A 422 0.99 16.13 21.74
C GLN A 422 1.80 14.84 21.86
N VAL A 423 1.53 13.86 21.00
CA VAL A 423 2.16 12.54 21.03
C VAL A 423 3.26 12.47 19.97
N PHE A 424 4.46 12.02 20.35
CA PHE A 424 5.59 11.86 19.44
C PHE A 424 5.82 10.38 19.14
N SER A 425 5.48 9.97 17.92
CA SER A 425 5.61 8.60 17.44
C SER A 425 6.62 8.49 16.31
N ARG A 426 7.11 7.26 16.07
CA ARG A 426 7.91 6.88 14.90
C ARG A 426 7.15 5.80 14.17
N ALA A 427 7.06 5.90 12.84
CA ALA A 427 6.28 4.97 12.05
C ALA A 427 6.79 3.52 12.15
N HIS A 428 8.11 3.34 12.27
CA HIS A 428 8.73 2.01 12.39
C HIS A 428 8.58 1.36 13.79
N LYS A 429 8.10 2.09 14.81
CA LYS A 429 7.88 1.57 16.19
C LYS A 429 9.12 0.93 16.83
N SER A 430 10.30 1.44 16.48
CA SER A 430 11.57 1.02 17.08
C SER A 430 11.98 1.91 18.23
N PHE A 431 12.52 1.26 19.25
CA PHE A 431 12.93 1.85 20.51
C PHE A 431 14.32 1.35 20.89
N THR A 432 14.97 2.03 21.83
CA THR A 432 16.16 1.52 22.52
C THR A 432 15.85 1.20 23.96
N THR A 433 16.78 0.53 24.65
CA THR A 433 16.65 0.26 26.09
C THR A 433 16.70 1.52 26.94
N SER A 434 17.21 2.64 26.41
CA SER A 434 17.16 3.94 27.09
C SER A 434 15.83 4.67 26.94
N ASP A 435 14.98 4.25 26.01
CA ASP A 435 13.70 4.90 25.77
C ASP A 435 12.67 4.58 26.87
N THR A 436 11.66 5.45 26.96
CA THR A 436 10.40 5.14 27.64
C THR A 436 9.33 5.05 26.58
N ALA A 437 8.85 3.84 26.30
CA ALA A 437 7.74 3.65 25.39
C ALA A 437 6.46 4.23 26.00
N VAL A 438 5.64 4.84 25.16
CA VAL A 438 4.35 5.41 25.53
C VAL A 438 3.26 4.72 24.71
N ALA A 439 2.26 4.16 25.39
CA ALA A 439 1.06 3.62 24.76
C ALA A 439 -0.08 4.63 24.90
N CYS A 440 -0.60 5.10 23.76
CA CYS A 440 -1.74 6.00 23.69
C CYS A 440 -2.92 5.27 23.05
N LEU A 441 -4.06 5.21 23.72
CA LEU A 441 -5.28 4.61 23.15
C LEU A 441 -6.54 5.26 23.72
N GLN A 442 -7.65 5.11 23.01
CA GLN A 442 -8.95 5.58 23.46
C GLN A 442 -9.80 4.43 24.01
N VAL A 443 -10.45 4.66 25.15
CA VAL A 443 -11.51 3.81 25.70
C VAL A 443 -12.86 4.42 25.31
N LEU A 444 -13.72 3.59 24.71
CA LEU A 444 -15.00 4.00 24.14
C LEU A 444 -16.15 3.18 24.74
N GLY A 445 -17.37 3.73 24.73
CA GLY A 445 -18.59 3.00 25.10
C GLY A 445 -18.67 2.64 26.59
N ILE A 446 -18.04 3.44 27.46
CA ILE A 446 -18.05 3.27 28.91
C ILE A 446 -18.57 4.54 29.59
N ASP A 447 -19.49 4.38 30.55
CA ASP A 447 -20.12 5.45 31.32
C ASP A 447 -19.55 5.51 32.75
N GLY A 448 -19.88 6.55 33.52
CA GLY A 448 -19.29 6.82 34.85
C GLY A 448 -19.27 5.62 35.81
N PRO A 449 -20.41 4.95 36.09
CA PRO A 449 -20.44 3.80 36.99
C PRO A 449 -19.64 2.60 36.49
N LYS A 450 -19.70 2.30 35.18
CA LYS A 450 -18.91 1.20 34.60
C LYS A 450 -17.43 1.54 34.56
N LYS A 451 -17.07 2.80 34.31
CA LYS A 451 -15.69 3.28 34.27
C LYS A 451 -15.00 3.09 35.62
N ALA A 452 -15.69 3.37 36.72
CA ALA A 452 -15.16 3.16 38.07
C ALA A 452 -14.81 1.70 38.38
N ASN A 453 -15.51 0.75 37.74
CA ASN A 453 -15.30 -0.70 37.91
C ASN A 453 -14.54 -1.34 36.74
N SER A 454 -13.74 -0.55 36.03
CA SER A 454 -13.02 -1.02 34.85
C SER A 454 -11.52 -0.87 34.98
N VAL A 455 -10.81 -1.92 34.55
CA VAL A 455 -9.36 -2.01 34.58
C VAL A 455 -8.85 -2.12 33.15
N LEU A 456 -7.86 -1.31 32.81
CA LEU A 456 -7.08 -1.46 31.60
C LEU A 456 -5.76 -2.14 31.94
N ARG A 457 -5.56 -3.34 31.40
CA ARG A 457 -4.33 -4.12 31.60
C ARG A 457 -3.46 -4.04 30.36
N PHE A 458 -2.25 -3.54 30.51
CA PHE A 458 -1.20 -3.60 29.51
C PHE A 458 -0.26 -4.76 29.80
N ILE A 459 0.02 -5.57 28.78
CA ILE A 459 0.92 -6.73 28.85
C ILE A 459 1.94 -6.60 27.74
N LEU A 460 3.22 -6.46 28.08
CA LEU A 460 4.30 -6.51 27.10
C LEU A 460 4.79 -7.96 26.99
N LEU A 461 4.67 -8.53 25.80
CA LEU A 461 4.98 -9.93 25.50
C LEU A 461 6.28 -10.03 24.70
N ARG A 462 7.09 -11.05 24.98
CA ARG A 462 8.23 -11.47 24.17
C ARG A 462 8.07 -12.96 23.85
N GLU A 463 8.07 -13.33 22.57
CA GLU A 463 7.82 -14.72 22.15
C GLU A 463 6.56 -15.29 22.84
N ASP A 464 5.48 -14.50 22.86
CA ASP A 464 4.19 -14.80 23.52
C ASP A 464 4.23 -14.97 25.06
N LYS A 465 5.38 -14.72 25.71
CA LYS A 465 5.51 -14.77 27.18
C LYS A 465 5.45 -13.36 27.77
N PRO A 466 4.67 -13.14 28.85
CA PRO A 466 4.59 -11.82 29.49
C PRO A 466 5.92 -11.45 30.14
N ALA A 467 6.50 -10.34 29.68
CA ALA A 467 7.70 -9.74 30.25
C ALA A 467 7.35 -8.63 31.28
N LEU A 468 6.24 -7.93 31.06
CA LEU A 468 5.70 -6.92 31.99
C LEU A 468 4.18 -6.92 31.93
N THR A 469 3.54 -6.73 33.08
CA THR A 469 2.10 -6.47 33.17
C THR A 469 1.86 -5.24 34.04
N ARG A 470 1.00 -4.34 33.57
CA ARG A 470 0.61 -3.12 34.28
C ARG A 470 -0.90 -2.96 34.20
N GLU A 471 -1.54 -2.68 35.33
CA GLU A 471 -2.98 -2.47 35.41
C GLU A 471 -3.28 -1.04 35.85
N ILE A 472 -4.30 -0.43 35.22
CA ILE A 472 -4.77 0.92 35.53
C ILE A 472 -6.25 0.85 35.82
N ASN A 473 -6.65 1.39 36.97
CA ASN A 473 -8.05 1.60 37.28
C ASN A 473 -8.55 2.84 36.51
N LEU A 474 -9.52 2.64 35.62
CA LEU A 474 -10.06 3.72 34.81
C LEU A 474 -10.85 4.74 35.65
N GLY A 475 -11.35 4.36 36.83
CA GLY A 475 -12.02 5.28 37.76
C GLY A 475 -11.11 6.38 38.31
N GLU A 476 -9.80 6.13 38.38
CA GLU A 476 -8.80 7.05 38.93
C GLU A 476 -8.10 7.89 37.84
N HIS A 477 -8.39 7.60 36.57
CA HIS A 477 -7.75 8.25 35.44
C HIS A 477 -8.42 9.58 35.09
N GLN A 478 -7.65 10.67 35.07
CA GLN A 478 -8.15 12.05 34.89
C GLN A 478 -8.86 12.29 33.54
N SER A 479 -8.32 11.71 32.47
CA SER A 479 -8.90 11.83 31.13
C SER A 479 -10.14 10.93 31.00
N GLU A 480 -11.20 11.46 30.39
CA GLU A 480 -12.48 10.75 30.24
C GLU A 480 -12.36 9.53 29.32
N THR A 481 -11.65 9.66 28.20
CA THR A 481 -11.61 8.64 27.14
C THR A 481 -10.21 8.27 26.68
N LEU A 482 -9.22 9.14 26.77
CA LEU A 482 -7.84 8.86 26.32
C LEU A 482 -6.97 8.37 27.47
N VAL A 483 -6.30 7.24 27.31
CA VAL A 483 -5.32 6.70 28.27
C VAL A 483 -3.93 6.77 27.66
N VAL A 484 -2.98 7.28 28.44
CA VAL A 484 -1.58 7.46 28.04
C VAL A 484 -0.69 6.84 29.11
N GLU A 485 0.02 5.78 28.76
CA GLU A 485 0.80 4.97 29.70
C GLU A 485 2.25 4.84 29.30
N LYS A 486 3.13 4.93 30.29
CA LYS A 486 4.59 4.99 30.08
C LYS A 486 5.27 3.72 30.60
N PHE A 487 6.18 3.18 29.81
CA PHE A 487 6.92 1.94 30.06
C PHE A 487 8.42 2.18 29.87
N PRO A 488 9.20 2.34 30.95
CA PRO A 488 10.66 2.39 30.84
C PRO A 488 11.19 1.07 30.26
N LEU A 489 12.08 1.14 29.27
CA LEU A 489 12.58 -0.05 28.56
C LEU A 489 13.96 -0.54 29.05
N ASN A 490 14.48 0.03 30.14
CA ASN A 490 15.83 -0.21 30.65
C ASN A 490 16.11 -1.64 31.12
N SER A 491 15.08 -2.39 31.50
CA SER A 491 15.17 -3.78 31.95
C SER A 491 14.98 -4.82 30.84
N PHE A 492 14.73 -4.39 29.61
CA PHE A 492 14.46 -5.27 28.48
C PHE A 492 15.69 -5.45 27.61
N SER A 493 15.84 -6.62 26.99
CA SER A 493 16.90 -6.85 26.01
C SER A 493 16.39 -6.56 24.59
N PRO A 494 17.30 -6.29 23.63
CA PRO A 494 16.93 -6.17 22.23
C PRO A 494 16.13 -7.37 21.71
N GLY A 495 15.19 -7.10 20.82
CA GLY A 495 14.27 -8.07 20.20
C GLY A 495 12.90 -7.49 19.89
N TYR A 496 12.02 -8.34 19.37
CA TYR A 496 10.63 -7.98 19.06
C TYR A 496 9.70 -8.25 20.24
N TYR A 497 8.78 -7.32 20.46
CA TYR A 497 7.79 -7.39 21.52
C TYR A 497 6.40 -7.02 21.01
N THR A 498 5.39 -7.59 21.65
CA THR A 498 3.98 -7.26 21.40
C THR A 498 3.40 -6.60 22.65
N LEU A 499 2.95 -5.35 22.54
CA LEU A 499 2.15 -4.71 23.57
C LEU A 499 0.67 -5.07 23.38
N LYS A 500 0.08 -5.73 24.36
CA LYS A 500 -1.34 -6.05 24.41
C LYS A 500 -2.05 -5.14 25.43
N ALA A 501 -3.17 -4.54 25.05
CA ALA A 501 -4.06 -3.85 25.97
C ALA A 501 -5.38 -4.62 26.10
N GLU A 502 -5.84 -4.85 27.33
CA GLU A 502 -7.06 -5.58 27.67
C GLU A 502 -7.97 -4.72 28.54
N LEU A 503 -9.19 -4.46 28.07
CA LEU A 503 -10.22 -3.77 28.83
C LEU A 503 -11.07 -4.78 29.58
N LEU A 504 -10.97 -4.75 30.90
CA LEU A 504 -11.75 -5.54 31.83
C LEU A 504 -12.83 -4.65 32.45
N VAL A 505 -14.08 -5.06 32.35
CA VAL A 505 -15.23 -4.37 32.97
C VAL A 505 -15.87 -5.35 33.93
N GLU A 506 -15.91 -5.00 35.22
CA GLU A 506 -16.40 -5.89 36.29
C GLU A 506 -15.66 -7.25 36.27
N GLY A 507 -14.35 -7.22 36.00
CA GLY A 507 -13.49 -8.41 35.91
C GLY A 507 -13.63 -9.23 34.63
N GLN A 508 -14.54 -8.89 33.73
CA GLN A 508 -14.72 -9.59 32.44
C GLN A 508 -14.00 -8.88 31.30
N LEU A 509 -13.24 -9.62 30.49
CA LEU A 509 -12.61 -9.08 29.29
C LEU A 509 -13.68 -8.66 28.26
N LYS A 510 -13.73 -7.38 27.92
CA LYS A 510 -14.67 -6.83 26.92
C LYS A 510 -14.01 -6.48 25.60
N SER A 511 -12.76 -6.02 25.62
CA SER A 511 -12.04 -5.62 24.42
C SER A 511 -10.55 -5.84 24.58
N ARG A 512 -9.86 -6.09 23.46
CA ARG A 512 -8.41 -6.22 23.42
C ARG A 512 -7.84 -5.57 22.18
N GLN A 513 -6.66 -4.99 22.31
CA GLN A 513 -5.87 -4.45 21.20
C GLN A 513 -4.43 -4.90 21.32
N ARG A 514 -3.70 -4.88 20.20
CA ARG A 514 -2.26 -5.18 20.19
C ARG A 514 -1.50 -4.23 19.28
N ALA A 515 -0.25 -3.97 19.61
CA ALA A 515 0.71 -3.28 18.77
C ALA A 515 2.06 -3.99 18.87
N GLU A 516 2.73 -4.12 17.73
CA GLU A 516 4.08 -4.69 17.66
C GLU A 516 5.12 -3.57 17.80
N MET A 517 6.25 -3.87 18.44
CA MET A 517 7.38 -2.97 18.58
C MET A 517 8.70 -3.72 18.56
N GLU A 518 9.76 -2.99 18.21
CA GLU A 518 11.13 -3.48 18.25
C GLU A 518 11.92 -2.72 19.31
N ILE A 519 12.68 -3.45 20.12
CA ILE A 519 13.76 -2.88 20.93
C ILE A 519 15.06 -3.22 20.22
N THR A 520 15.74 -2.22 19.70
CA THR A 520 16.97 -2.38 18.93
C THR A 520 18.19 -2.53 19.86
N ALA A 521 19.30 -3.03 19.30
CA ALA A 521 20.60 -3.04 19.98
C ALA A 521 21.35 -1.70 19.86
N LEU A 522 20.78 -0.70 19.18
CA LEU A 522 21.39 0.61 19.04
C LEU A 522 21.37 1.35 20.38
N PRO A 523 22.41 2.16 20.67
CA PRO A 523 22.46 2.91 21.93
C PRO A 523 21.39 4.01 21.99
N ALA A 524 21.06 4.63 20.85
CA ALA A 524 20.02 5.65 20.73
C ALA A 524 19.45 5.67 19.30
N ILE A 525 18.20 6.11 19.18
CA ILE A 525 17.55 6.40 17.89
C ILE A 525 17.20 7.89 17.88
N ALA A 526 17.74 8.65 16.93
CA ALA A 526 17.40 10.06 16.82
C ALA A 526 15.90 10.25 16.58
N ALA A 527 15.30 11.26 17.21
CA ALA A 527 13.91 11.64 16.91
C ALA A 527 13.82 12.08 15.44
N PRO A 528 12.74 11.75 14.72
CA PRO A 528 12.55 12.25 13.38
C PRO A 528 12.37 13.78 13.37
N ILE A 529 12.70 14.42 12.27
CA ILE A 529 12.34 15.81 12.01
C ILE A 529 10.89 15.83 11.53
N ILE A 530 10.02 16.50 12.30
CA ILE A 530 8.58 16.54 12.03
C ILE A 530 8.29 17.65 11.03
N VAL A 531 7.57 17.30 9.96
CA VAL A 531 7.07 18.23 8.96
C VAL A 531 5.56 18.07 8.88
N SER A 532 4.82 19.14 9.15
CA SER A 532 3.36 19.12 9.06
C SER A 532 2.84 20.37 8.35
N ARG A 533 1.69 20.23 7.69
CA ARG A 533 0.85 21.39 7.38
C ARG A 533 0.23 21.87 8.71
N GLY A 534 0.09 23.17 8.90
CA GLY A 534 -0.47 23.74 10.12
C GLY A 534 -1.87 23.22 10.50
N GLN A 535 -2.44 23.79 11.56
CA GLN A 535 -3.73 23.39 12.12
C GLN A 535 -4.89 23.41 11.10
N LEU A 536 -5.71 22.34 11.10
CA LEU A 536 -6.97 22.33 10.36
C LEU A 536 -8.04 23.08 11.15
N SER A 537 -8.71 24.06 10.55
CA SER A 537 -9.70 24.87 11.28
C SER A 537 -11.02 24.12 11.51
N PRO A 538 -11.82 24.47 12.54
CA PRO A 538 -13.15 23.91 12.74
C PRO A 538 -14.09 24.10 11.52
N GLU A 539 -13.95 25.21 10.79
CA GLU A 539 -14.70 25.43 9.55
C GLU A 539 -14.27 24.46 8.45
N GLU A 540 -12.97 24.21 8.29
CA GLU A 540 -12.48 23.22 7.32
C GLU A 540 -12.98 21.82 7.66
N GLU A 541 -13.02 21.45 8.95
CA GLU A 541 -13.57 20.19 9.42
C GLU A 541 -15.06 20.03 9.08
N LEU A 542 -15.88 21.06 9.35
CA LEU A 542 -17.31 21.06 9.00
C LEU A 542 -17.51 20.87 7.49
N PHE A 543 -16.69 21.53 6.67
CA PHE A 543 -16.76 21.40 5.22
C PHE A 543 -16.36 19.99 4.76
N ILE A 544 -15.23 19.47 5.24
CA ILE A 544 -14.71 18.14 4.86
C ILE A 544 -15.72 17.06 5.25
N THR A 545 -16.20 17.05 6.48
CA THR A 545 -17.15 16.03 6.94
C THR A 545 -18.51 16.17 6.27
N GLY A 546 -18.96 17.39 5.98
CA GLY A 546 -20.17 17.64 5.19
C GLY A 546 -20.10 17.05 3.78
N VAL A 547 -18.98 17.22 3.07
CA VAL A 547 -18.74 16.62 1.75
C VAL A 547 -18.71 15.09 1.83
N GLN A 548 -18.08 14.52 2.86
CA GLN A 548 -18.06 13.07 3.07
C GLN A 548 -19.48 12.51 3.24
N LEU A 549 -20.33 13.17 4.02
CA LEU A 549 -21.73 12.78 4.20
C LEU A 549 -22.53 12.86 2.90
N LEU A 550 -22.28 13.86 2.04
CA LEU A 550 -22.86 13.90 0.69
C LEU A 550 -22.47 12.68 -0.14
N ASN A 551 -21.18 12.30 -0.08
CA ASN A 551 -20.67 11.16 -0.83
C ASN A 551 -21.21 9.83 -0.30
N GLN A 552 -21.54 9.74 0.99
CA GLN A 552 -22.27 8.62 1.59
C GLN A 552 -23.78 8.62 1.28
N GLY A 553 -24.31 9.72 0.71
CA GLY A 553 -25.75 9.89 0.46
C GLY A 553 -26.56 10.35 1.68
N GLN A 554 -25.91 10.72 2.78
CA GLN A 554 -26.56 11.27 3.98
C GLN A 554 -26.91 12.76 3.80
N ASN A 555 -27.75 13.06 2.81
CA ASN A 555 -27.97 14.42 2.30
C ASN A 555 -28.52 15.41 3.35
N ASN A 556 -29.34 14.93 4.31
CA ASN A 556 -29.91 15.79 5.35
C ASN A 556 -28.84 16.31 6.32
N GLU A 557 -28.02 15.41 6.86
CA GLU A 557 -26.94 15.76 7.79
C GLU A 557 -25.83 16.54 7.08
N ALA A 558 -25.55 16.17 5.82
CA ALA A 558 -24.64 16.95 4.99
C ALA A 558 -25.12 18.39 4.77
N ALA A 559 -26.41 18.61 4.47
CA ALA A 559 -26.97 19.94 4.31
C ALA A 559 -26.91 20.74 5.61
N ARG A 560 -27.10 20.10 6.77
CA ARG A 560 -26.93 20.74 8.09
C ARG A 560 -25.50 21.25 8.27
N ARG A 561 -24.50 20.39 8.10
CA ARG A 561 -23.08 20.74 8.30
C ARG A 561 -22.57 21.76 7.29
N LEU A 562 -22.88 21.57 6.00
CA LEU A 562 -22.45 22.48 4.94
C LEU A 562 -23.18 23.83 5.01
N GLY A 563 -24.44 23.84 5.44
CA GLY A 563 -25.18 25.07 5.72
C GLY A 563 -24.56 25.85 6.89
N GLU A 564 -24.24 25.17 7.98
CA GLU A 564 -23.54 25.77 9.12
C GLU A 564 -22.16 26.33 8.73
N ASN A 565 -21.38 25.56 7.96
CA ASN A 565 -20.11 26.00 7.42
C ASN A 565 -20.26 27.26 6.55
N PHE A 566 -21.24 27.28 5.64
CA PHE A 566 -21.54 28.43 4.80
C PHE A 566 -21.95 29.67 5.61
N SER A 567 -22.78 29.50 6.65
CA SER A 567 -23.20 30.61 7.52
C SER A 567 -22.03 31.23 8.28
N ARG A 568 -21.02 30.44 8.67
CA ARG A 568 -19.82 30.93 9.37
C ARG A 568 -18.81 31.59 8.43
N ASN A 569 -18.63 31.04 7.23
CA ASN A 569 -17.67 31.55 6.25
C ASN A 569 -18.26 31.52 4.83
N PRO A 570 -19.09 32.53 4.46
CA PRO A 570 -19.71 32.59 3.14
C PRO A 570 -18.67 32.78 2.04
N GLY A 571 -18.62 31.83 1.10
CA GLY A 571 -17.74 31.87 -0.05
C GLY A 571 -18.23 30.92 -1.13
N LEU A 572 -17.77 31.10 -2.37
CA LEU A 572 -18.23 30.30 -3.51
C LEU A 572 -18.04 28.80 -3.27
N LYS A 573 -16.89 28.38 -2.71
CA LYS A 573 -16.62 26.98 -2.38
C LYS A 573 -17.66 26.42 -1.39
N GLN A 574 -17.96 27.17 -0.34
CA GLN A 574 -18.93 26.80 0.69
C GLN A 574 -20.36 26.79 0.13
N ALA A 575 -20.71 27.79 -0.68
CA ALA A 575 -22.00 27.89 -1.35
C ALA A 575 -22.23 26.72 -2.32
N LEU A 576 -21.22 26.30 -3.08
CA LEU A 576 -21.30 25.13 -3.97
C LEU A 576 -21.49 23.83 -3.18
N GLY A 577 -20.76 23.65 -2.08
CA GLY A 577 -20.93 22.49 -1.21
C GLY A 577 -22.35 22.41 -0.64
N TYR A 578 -22.84 23.50 -0.05
CA TYR A 578 -24.19 23.56 0.49
C TYR A 578 -25.27 23.45 -0.60
N GLY A 579 -25.05 24.08 -1.76
CA GLY A 579 -25.92 24.01 -2.93
C GLY A 579 -26.07 22.59 -3.47
N GLU A 580 -25.00 21.80 -3.55
CA GLU A 580 -25.07 20.40 -3.95
C GLU A 580 -25.88 19.56 -2.94
N ALA A 581 -25.76 19.86 -1.63
CA ALA A 581 -26.59 19.23 -0.61
C ALA A 581 -28.09 19.53 -0.80
N LEU A 582 -28.43 20.81 -1.01
CA LEU A 582 -29.79 21.26 -1.28
C LEU A 582 -30.35 20.67 -2.58
N PHE A 583 -29.53 20.57 -3.62
CA PHE A 583 -29.90 19.96 -4.89
C PHE A 583 -30.30 18.48 -4.71
N ARG A 584 -29.52 17.70 -3.94
CA ARG A 584 -29.83 16.30 -3.64
C ARG A 584 -31.07 16.11 -2.78
N LEU A 585 -31.44 17.12 -2.01
CA LEU A 585 -32.70 17.18 -1.26
C LEU A 585 -33.89 17.67 -2.11
N GLY A 586 -33.69 17.96 -3.40
CA GLY A 586 -34.73 18.46 -4.29
C GLY A 586 -35.10 19.93 -4.08
N LYS A 587 -34.32 20.69 -3.31
CA LYS A 587 -34.59 22.10 -2.98
C LYS A 587 -34.03 23.05 -4.04
N TYR A 588 -34.38 22.83 -5.31
CA TYR A 588 -33.75 23.48 -6.46
C TYR A 588 -33.88 25.02 -6.48
N SER A 589 -34.99 25.58 -5.98
CA SER A 589 -35.16 27.03 -5.88
C SER A 589 -34.15 27.66 -4.92
N GLN A 590 -33.90 27.03 -3.77
CA GLN A 590 -32.91 27.48 -2.79
C GLN A 590 -31.49 27.39 -3.35
N VAL A 591 -31.20 26.41 -4.20
CA VAL A 591 -29.89 26.30 -4.88
C VAL A 591 -29.66 27.52 -5.77
N VAL A 592 -30.66 27.90 -6.57
CA VAL A 592 -30.56 29.06 -7.45
C VAL A 592 -30.40 30.35 -6.63
N GLU A 593 -31.21 30.54 -5.60
CA GLU A 593 -31.11 31.71 -4.70
C GLU A 593 -29.75 31.82 -4.04
N LEU A 594 -29.19 30.69 -3.58
CA LEU A 594 -27.88 30.62 -2.93
C LEU A 594 -26.72 30.95 -3.89
N LEU A 595 -26.78 30.45 -5.12
CA LEU A 595 -25.65 30.48 -6.05
C LEU A 595 -25.64 31.71 -6.98
N LYS A 596 -26.80 32.29 -7.25
CA LYS A 596 -26.94 33.45 -8.14
C LYS A 596 -26.08 34.66 -7.75
N PRO A 597 -25.87 34.99 -6.45
CA PRO A 597 -24.96 36.07 -6.06
C PRO A 597 -23.49 35.86 -6.48
N TYR A 598 -23.08 34.63 -6.77
CA TYR A 598 -21.72 34.29 -7.18
C TYR A 598 -21.55 34.20 -8.71
N GLU A 599 -22.59 34.51 -9.47
CA GLU A 599 -22.55 34.52 -10.92
C GLU A 599 -21.59 35.62 -11.42
N GLN A 600 -20.64 35.22 -12.25
CA GLN A 600 -19.62 36.11 -12.82
C GLN A 600 -19.21 35.63 -14.22
N PRO A 601 -18.66 36.49 -15.10
CA PRO A 601 -18.29 36.12 -16.46
C PRO A 601 -17.37 34.90 -16.53
N GLU A 602 -16.45 34.77 -15.57
CA GLU A 602 -15.49 33.66 -15.47
C GLU A 602 -15.92 32.58 -14.46
N ALA A 603 -17.22 32.42 -14.19
CA ALA A 603 -17.76 31.42 -13.28
C ALA A 603 -17.14 30.01 -13.47
N PRO A 604 -16.83 29.28 -12.39
CA PRO A 604 -16.26 27.94 -12.51
C PRO A 604 -17.29 26.95 -13.06
N ALA A 605 -16.81 25.83 -13.60
CA ALA A 605 -17.61 24.81 -14.26
C ALA A 605 -18.71 24.25 -13.35
N GLU A 606 -18.40 24.09 -12.07
CA GLU A 606 -19.27 23.57 -11.01
C GLU A 606 -20.46 24.49 -10.78
N LEU A 607 -20.24 25.81 -10.77
CA LEU A 607 -21.30 26.80 -10.59
C LEU A 607 -22.27 26.78 -11.76
N LEU A 608 -21.75 26.81 -12.99
CA LEU A 608 -22.58 26.76 -14.20
C LEU A 608 -23.37 25.46 -14.28
N SER A 609 -22.71 24.33 -14.03
CA SER A 609 -23.33 23.00 -14.03
C SER A 609 -24.45 22.89 -13.00
N LEU A 610 -24.22 23.33 -11.77
CA LEU A 610 -25.19 23.23 -10.70
C LEU A 610 -26.39 24.18 -10.90
N LEU A 611 -26.15 25.40 -11.38
CA LEU A 611 -27.23 26.31 -11.79
C LEU A 611 -28.03 25.74 -12.96
N ALA A 612 -27.37 25.25 -14.02
CA ALA A 612 -28.02 24.67 -15.19
C ALA A 612 -28.94 23.49 -14.80
N ARG A 613 -28.41 22.55 -14.00
CA ARG A 613 -29.16 21.40 -13.47
C ARG A 613 -30.32 21.85 -12.59
N SER A 614 -30.13 22.88 -11.76
CA SER A 614 -31.19 23.39 -10.88
C SER A 614 -32.32 24.03 -11.67
N TYR A 615 -32.02 24.89 -12.64
CA TYR A 615 -33.03 25.47 -13.54
C TYR A 615 -33.73 24.40 -14.38
N HIS A 616 -32.99 23.38 -14.84
CA HIS A 616 -33.56 22.23 -15.56
C HIS A 616 -34.59 21.51 -14.69
N SER A 617 -34.24 21.18 -13.44
CA SER A 617 -35.15 20.52 -12.48
C SER A 617 -36.36 21.37 -12.09
N LEU A 618 -36.26 22.71 -12.22
CA LEU A 618 -37.37 23.65 -12.05
C LEU A 618 -38.23 23.81 -13.31
N ASN A 619 -37.97 23.05 -14.37
CA ASN A 619 -38.59 23.18 -15.70
C ASN A 619 -38.37 24.56 -16.36
N GLN A 620 -37.35 25.30 -15.95
CA GLN A 620 -36.97 26.59 -16.54
C GLN A 620 -35.94 26.35 -17.65
N PHE A 621 -36.39 25.68 -18.72
CA PHE A 621 -35.50 25.14 -19.76
C PHE A 621 -34.72 26.20 -20.53
N LEU A 622 -35.25 27.42 -20.68
CA LEU A 622 -34.56 28.52 -21.35
C LEU A 622 -33.33 28.98 -20.54
N SER A 623 -33.48 29.16 -19.24
CA SER A 623 -32.37 29.49 -18.34
C SER A 623 -31.38 28.34 -18.27
N ALA A 624 -31.88 27.11 -18.16
CA ALA A 624 -31.03 25.92 -18.12
C ALA A 624 -30.17 25.79 -19.39
N SER A 625 -30.76 25.98 -20.59
CA SER A 625 -30.00 25.90 -21.85
C SER A 625 -28.90 26.95 -21.92
N ALA A 626 -29.14 28.18 -21.46
CA ALA A 626 -28.14 29.24 -21.48
C ALA A 626 -26.91 28.86 -20.64
N TYR A 627 -27.10 28.30 -19.44
CA TYR A 627 -25.98 27.86 -18.59
C TYR A 627 -25.27 26.62 -19.17
N TYR A 628 -25.99 25.67 -19.77
CA TYR A 628 -25.35 24.52 -20.43
C TYR A 628 -24.53 24.94 -21.66
N GLU A 629 -25.03 25.88 -22.47
CA GLU A 629 -24.30 26.46 -23.59
C GLU A 629 -23.03 27.16 -23.11
N GLN A 630 -23.14 28.03 -22.11
CA GLN A 630 -22.00 28.72 -21.51
C GLN A 630 -20.95 27.75 -20.95
N TYR A 631 -21.39 26.66 -20.32
CA TYR A 631 -20.50 25.59 -19.85
C TYR A 631 -19.74 24.96 -21.03
N LEU A 632 -20.46 24.53 -22.07
CA LEU A 632 -19.89 23.80 -23.21
C LEU A 632 -18.96 24.68 -24.06
N GLU A 633 -19.25 25.98 -24.16
CA GLU A 633 -18.40 26.95 -24.84
C GLU A 633 -17.06 27.15 -24.12
N ARG A 634 -17.06 27.16 -22.78
CA ARG A 634 -15.86 27.45 -21.97
C ARG A 634 -15.02 26.22 -21.62
N PHE A 635 -15.67 25.11 -21.28
CA PHE A 635 -15.00 23.91 -20.76
C PHE A 635 -14.97 22.75 -21.77
N GLY A 636 -15.59 22.93 -22.94
CA GLY A 636 -15.62 21.95 -24.00
C GLY A 636 -16.71 20.89 -23.84
N ALA A 637 -16.68 19.88 -24.70
CA ALA A 637 -17.75 18.90 -24.80
C ALA A 637 -17.78 17.95 -23.58
N ASN A 638 -18.90 17.95 -22.86
CA ASN A 638 -19.21 17.01 -21.79
C ASN A 638 -20.50 16.25 -22.15
N ILE A 639 -20.48 14.93 -22.08
CA ILE A 639 -21.60 14.06 -22.52
C ILE A 639 -22.89 14.38 -21.76
N ASP A 640 -22.81 14.52 -20.45
CA ASP A 640 -23.99 14.80 -19.62
C ASP A 640 -24.56 16.19 -19.92
N MET A 641 -23.71 17.21 -20.04
CA MET A 641 -24.13 18.56 -20.38
C MET A 641 -24.76 18.63 -21.78
N LEU A 642 -24.21 17.92 -22.76
CA LEU A 642 -24.81 17.77 -24.09
C LEU A 642 -26.18 17.09 -23.99
N ASN A 643 -26.29 16.01 -23.21
CA ASN A 643 -27.54 15.30 -23.03
C ASN A 643 -28.64 16.17 -22.41
N TYR A 644 -28.30 16.92 -21.35
CA TYR A 644 -29.22 17.87 -20.70
C TYR A 644 -29.55 19.08 -21.58
N LEU A 645 -28.61 19.61 -22.36
CA LEU A 645 -28.88 20.69 -23.30
C LEU A 645 -29.82 20.22 -24.42
N GLY A 646 -29.59 19.03 -24.96
CA GLY A 646 -30.47 18.44 -25.97
C GLY A 646 -31.89 18.22 -25.45
N SER A 647 -32.05 17.79 -24.19
CA SER A 647 -33.38 17.68 -23.58
C SER A 647 -34.03 19.04 -23.32
N CYS A 648 -33.27 20.06 -22.90
CA CYS A 648 -33.78 21.44 -22.85
C CYS A 648 -34.33 21.90 -24.20
N TYR A 649 -33.56 21.76 -25.29
CA TYR A 649 -34.02 22.15 -26.63
C TYR A 649 -35.25 21.37 -27.08
N TYR A 650 -35.28 20.06 -26.81
CA TYR A 650 -36.43 19.24 -27.15
C TYR A 650 -37.70 19.69 -26.43
N LEU A 651 -37.60 20.01 -25.13
CA LEU A 651 -38.71 20.49 -24.30
C LEU A 651 -39.13 21.93 -24.66
N LEU A 652 -38.20 22.74 -25.17
CA LEU A 652 -38.48 24.05 -25.78
C LEU A 652 -39.07 23.95 -27.21
N GLY A 653 -39.24 22.75 -27.75
CA GLY A 653 -39.80 22.50 -29.08
C GLY A 653 -38.79 22.60 -30.23
N ASN A 654 -37.51 22.89 -29.97
CA ASN A 654 -36.47 22.97 -30.98
C ASN A 654 -35.82 21.59 -31.24
N LYS A 655 -36.56 20.75 -31.98
CA LYS A 655 -36.15 19.37 -32.28
C LYS A 655 -34.86 19.28 -33.09
N GLU A 656 -34.65 20.20 -34.03
CA GLU A 656 -33.45 20.22 -34.87
C GLU A 656 -32.18 20.44 -34.04
N LYS A 657 -32.18 21.45 -33.15
CA LYS A 657 -31.06 21.68 -32.23
C LYS A 657 -30.87 20.52 -31.26
N ALA A 658 -31.95 19.94 -30.73
CA ALA A 658 -31.88 18.79 -29.84
C ALA A 658 -31.18 17.58 -30.52
N LEU A 659 -31.58 17.27 -31.75
CA LEU A 659 -30.99 16.18 -32.53
C LEU A 659 -29.52 16.42 -32.83
N LEU A 660 -29.12 17.66 -33.14
CA LEU A 660 -27.72 18.03 -33.41
C LEU A 660 -26.85 17.81 -32.16
N VAL A 661 -27.28 18.28 -31.00
CA VAL A 661 -26.55 18.14 -29.74
C VAL A 661 -26.44 16.67 -29.31
N TRP A 662 -27.54 15.91 -29.39
CA TRP A 662 -27.51 14.49 -29.04
C TRP A 662 -26.70 13.63 -30.01
N GLN A 663 -26.63 13.99 -31.29
CA GLN A 663 -25.72 13.32 -32.24
C GLN A 663 -24.25 13.56 -31.88
N LYS A 664 -23.90 14.79 -31.47
CA LYS A 664 -22.56 15.10 -30.95
C LYS A 664 -22.26 14.30 -29.67
N SER A 665 -23.23 14.13 -28.78
CA SER A 665 -23.08 13.26 -27.61
C SER A 665 -22.83 11.80 -28.01
N LEU A 666 -23.64 11.25 -28.93
CA LEU A 666 -23.50 9.88 -29.43
C LEU A 666 -22.21 9.62 -30.22
N SER A 667 -21.64 10.64 -30.87
CA SER A 667 -20.34 10.51 -31.55
C SER A 667 -19.18 10.44 -30.56
N LEU A 668 -19.31 11.07 -29.38
CA LEU A 668 -18.31 11.00 -28.31
C LEU A 668 -18.42 9.69 -27.52
N ASN A 669 -19.64 9.23 -27.25
CA ASN A 669 -19.88 7.93 -26.66
C ASN A 669 -21.10 7.25 -27.31
N PRO A 670 -20.89 6.25 -28.18
CA PRO A 670 -21.98 5.51 -28.81
C PRO A 670 -22.81 4.64 -27.86
N ASP A 671 -22.30 4.31 -26.67
CA ASP A 671 -22.96 3.43 -25.70
C ASP A 671 -23.99 4.17 -24.83
N GLN A 672 -25.02 4.69 -25.50
CA GLN A 672 -26.14 5.41 -24.85
C GLN A 672 -27.47 4.89 -25.42
N PRO A 673 -27.92 3.67 -25.06
CA PRO A 673 -29.02 2.99 -25.73
C PRO A 673 -30.35 3.75 -25.61
N LYS A 674 -30.62 4.33 -24.44
CA LYS A 674 -31.83 5.15 -24.21
C LYS A 674 -31.86 6.38 -25.13
N LEU A 675 -30.73 7.08 -25.24
CA LEU A 675 -30.61 8.25 -26.08
C LEU A 675 -30.71 7.90 -27.57
N LYS A 676 -30.04 6.83 -27.99
CA LYS A 676 -30.08 6.33 -29.37
C LYS A 676 -31.51 6.00 -29.80
N ASN A 677 -32.27 5.32 -28.94
CA ASN A 677 -33.68 5.02 -29.19
C ASN A 677 -34.53 6.29 -29.29
N LEU A 678 -34.31 7.26 -28.40
CA LEU A 678 -35.01 8.55 -28.43
C LEU A 678 -34.74 9.30 -29.74
N VAL A 679 -33.47 9.46 -30.12
CA VAL A 679 -33.05 10.13 -31.37
C VAL A 679 -33.66 9.46 -32.60
N ASN A 680 -33.63 8.12 -32.68
CA ASN A 680 -34.25 7.37 -33.79
C ASN A 680 -35.77 7.58 -33.86
N SER A 681 -36.45 7.59 -32.70
CA SER A 681 -37.90 7.79 -32.64
C SER A 681 -38.32 9.18 -33.17
N ILE A 682 -37.52 10.21 -32.90
CA ILE A 682 -37.77 11.58 -33.36
C ILE A 682 -37.55 11.67 -34.87
N LYS A 683 -36.43 11.13 -35.38
CA LYS A 683 -36.12 11.10 -36.82
C LYS A 683 -37.17 10.37 -37.64
N ASN A 684 -37.66 9.22 -37.15
CA ASN A 684 -38.69 8.44 -37.83
C ASN A 684 -40.04 9.17 -37.89
N LYS A 685 -40.40 9.92 -36.83
CA LYS A 685 -41.61 10.76 -36.82
C LYS A 685 -41.51 11.94 -37.78
N GLU A 686 -40.34 12.57 -37.89
CA GLU A 686 -40.13 13.68 -38.85
C GLU A 686 -40.11 13.22 -40.30
N THR A 687 -39.57 12.04 -40.59
CA THR A 687 -39.65 11.44 -41.94
C THR A 687 -41.06 10.99 -42.30
N ALA A 688 -41.86 10.57 -41.32
CA ALA A 688 -43.28 10.26 -41.52
C ALA A 688 -44.16 11.51 -41.69
N ALA A 689 -43.81 12.64 -41.07
CA ALA A 689 -44.55 13.90 -41.18
C ALA A 689 -44.19 14.73 -42.45
N LYS A 690 -43.07 14.40 -43.12
CA LYS A 690 -42.64 15.00 -44.40
C LYS A 690 -43.11 14.19 -45.63
N LYS A 691 -43.70 13.02 -45.43
CA LYS A 691 -44.43 12.24 -46.44
C LYS A 691 -45.92 12.52 -46.29
#